data_AF-A0A3N5SKL9-F1
#
_entry.id   AF-A0A3N5SKL9-F1
#
_cell.length_a   1.000
_cell.length_b   1.000
_cell.length_c   1.000
_cell.angle_alpha   90.00
_cell.angle_beta   90.00
_cell.angle_gamma   90.00
#
_symmetry.space_group_name_H-M   'P 1'
#
loop_
_entity.id
_entity.type
_entity.pdbx_description
1 polymer ?
#
loop_
_entity_poly.entity_id
_entity_poly.type
_entity_poly.pdbx_seq_one_letter_code
_entity_poly.pdbx_strand_id
1 'polypeptide(L)'
;MDKQNSISPEFFSPEYISAEFEQEVREAMAVPEADQGFLVSLKKSIILDQPRRAAAPGSFITRPVWVGIFAVLVLMVVTVLAIGPSRVLAAVGQILGYIPGVGFVDLDTVRVLENSVVQQHEGRHLTVVRGVVNERGTDVWIEFSDEARPINDAWLETTDSQRFELLNWSYSPDEPGTHGVAAHFPPLPSDVHQVTLALPEGWRIPLTWVQGSESSLWPVNIISAPLSPSLEDQAALPASSITTASDACNEALDIEFCVKAAVRAEGEMQVLIEAAPRGEYTPGSSFSLSMFDAPGETQNLTLSDAEGHAIPVNATLIQVQGEPAYISTLHFPGAQDLQGLLSLNIPAVLVSIPISGEITIDLGNDPTPGQSLEIDQTIDVAGNPVHFGQAVLDSSGRDSLRLTITSDPFDEQASIRPYVIDPGRPEGILDRYGAGSGPNNLSISVDLQQQSGLITGILRIPLVSASLKVQGPFTLTFDAPAEQPAATPEPLVIENGAFEPLLAGEPLTMDAYLYTGRALAPGDLLAVALGDTESILYAASPELEFSPELVAVLPGQVLAVYPHPDRLGIDYLTGEYDQEASATLYRQLYTLRFGDPAPRLLVGQFERSAFNFTWSYDGRFLAYLVTDDRPGQNYQRYVRLIDLDCRTSNECSVFSAETGNQDLFGLEWSPNDYRLSAVGASHAEETSGSSDIFLLTLNAETYQTELTNLTLSPSINDLALAIWPSDGRTLLYACETGETAINEYSLCTNDLTEGKDDVVISSLPWNMRAFHLVNEKYLLDWNPVMYNGIYSLRTYDLQTGQTNVLFEWPSSGKHWVETTISPDGFWVGTVIDDMGGLLVINIETLESVLVMPSEEDPFFVTWVK
;
A
#
# COMPACT_ATOMS: atom_id res chain seq x y z
N MET A 1 -63.31 -48.64 -1.31
CA MET A 1 -64.10 -48.16 -0.16
C MET A 1 -63.61 -46.76 0.14
N ASP A 2 -64.40 -45.79 -0.33
CA ASP A 2 -64.57 -44.35 -0.04
C ASP A 2 -63.56 -43.67 0.92
N LYS A 3 -63.05 -42.45 0.69
CA LYS A 3 -63.71 -41.22 0.19
C LYS A 3 -62.72 -40.25 -0.49
N GLN A 4 -63.26 -39.49 -1.44
CA GLN A 4 -62.71 -38.30 -2.11
C GLN A 4 -62.59 -37.08 -1.18
N ASN A 5 -61.61 -36.21 -1.43
CA ASN A 5 -61.83 -34.76 -1.56
C ASN A 5 -60.65 -34.10 -2.30
N SER A 6 -60.96 -33.44 -3.41
CA SER A 6 -60.08 -32.61 -4.23
C SER A 6 -60.31 -31.14 -3.90
N ILE A 7 -59.26 -30.34 -3.72
CA ILE A 7 -59.31 -28.88 -3.86
C ILE A 7 -57.96 -28.40 -4.43
N SER A 8 -58.01 -27.75 -5.60
CA SER A 8 -56.93 -26.91 -6.18
C SER A 8 -56.92 -25.53 -5.51
N PRO A 9 -55.81 -24.77 -5.64
CA PRO A 9 -56.00 -23.40 -6.11
C PRO A 9 -54.96 -22.92 -7.13
N GLU A 10 -55.48 -22.05 -8.00
CA GLU A 10 -54.81 -21.20 -8.98
C GLU A 10 -54.11 -19.99 -8.33
N PHE A 11 -53.04 -19.54 -9.01
CA PHE A 11 -52.58 -18.16 -9.24
C PHE A 11 -52.75 -17.07 -8.16
N PHE A 12 -51.62 -16.49 -7.73
CA PHE A 12 -51.55 -15.12 -7.21
C PHE A 12 -50.52 -14.29 -8.00
N SER A 13 -51.00 -13.18 -8.57
CA SER A 13 -50.21 -12.05 -9.09
C SER A 13 -50.15 -10.94 -8.02
N PRO A 14 -49.12 -10.07 -8.01
CA PRO A 14 -48.93 -9.09 -6.95
C PRO A 14 -49.63 -7.76 -7.27
N GLU A 15 -50.74 -7.47 -6.60
CA GLU A 15 -51.27 -6.11 -6.53
C GLU A 15 -52.10 -5.95 -5.23
N TYR A 16 -51.84 -4.85 -4.50
CA TYR A 16 -52.46 -4.38 -3.24
C TYR A 16 -51.97 -4.97 -1.89
N ILE A 17 -51.06 -4.22 -1.23
CA ILE A 17 -50.94 -4.24 0.24
C ILE A 17 -52.17 -3.48 0.80
N SER A 18 -52.97 -4.12 1.65
CA SER A 18 -54.17 -3.51 2.24
C SER A 18 -53.81 -2.65 3.45
N ALA A 19 -54.60 -1.59 3.68
CA ALA A 19 -54.47 -0.67 4.82
C ALA A 19 -54.59 -1.38 6.20
N GLU A 20 -55.13 -2.59 6.25
CA GLU A 20 -55.19 -3.40 7.47
C GLU A 20 -53.80 -3.89 7.91
N PHE A 21 -52.93 -4.27 6.96
CA PHE A 21 -51.57 -4.71 7.28
C PHE A 21 -50.73 -3.57 7.86
N GLU A 22 -50.89 -2.35 7.33
CA GLU A 22 -50.21 -1.16 7.86
C GLU A 22 -50.67 -0.82 9.29
N GLN A 23 -51.92 -1.15 9.62
CA GLN A 23 -52.47 -0.93 10.95
C GLN A 23 -51.99 -2.00 11.96
N GLU A 24 -51.87 -3.27 11.54
CA GLU A 24 -51.28 -4.33 12.37
C GLU A 24 -49.80 -4.05 12.70
N VAL A 25 -49.03 -3.54 11.73
CA VAL A 25 -47.63 -3.12 11.96
C VAL A 25 -47.57 -1.95 12.95
N ARG A 26 -48.49 -0.99 12.85
CA ARG A 26 -48.53 0.18 13.73
C ARG A 26 -48.93 -0.17 15.16
N GLU A 27 -49.79 -1.17 15.35
CA GLU A 27 -50.15 -1.70 16.67
C GLU A 27 -49.03 -2.58 17.27
N ALA A 28 -48.30 -3.33 16.46
CA ALA A 28 -47.20 -4.18 16.91
C ALA A 28 -45.94 -3.40 17.33
N MET A 29 -45.70 -2.23 16.75
CA MET A 29 -44.44 -1.50 16.95
C MET A 29 -44.40 -0.56 18.14
N ALA A 30 -45.51 -0.33 18.87
CA ALA A 30 -45.59 0.47 20.11
C ALA A 30 -44.60 1.66 20.16
N VAL A 31 -44.52 2.42 19.06
CA VAL A 31 -43.54 3.49 18.91
C VAL A 31 -43.93 4.63 19.85
N PRO A 32 -43.06 5.06 20.77
CA PRO A 32 -43.34 6.21 21.62
C PRO A 32 -43.64 7.45 20.75
N GLU A 33 -44.68 8.22 21.12
CA GLU A 33 -44.98 9.48 20.45
C GLU A 33 -43.72 10.35 20.42
N ALA A 34 -43.34 10.81 19.22
CA ALA A 34 -42.12 11.57 19.01
C ALA A 34 -42.04 12.77 19.97
N ASP A 35 -40.88 12.93 20.59
CA ASP A 35 -40.62 14.01 21.54
C ASP A 35 -41.01 15.38 20.94
N GLN A 36 -41.82 16.13 21.69
CA GLN A 36 -42.30 17.45 21.27
C GLN A 36 -41.14 18.42 21.06
N GLY A 37 -40.02 18.25 21.80
CA GLY A 37 -38.79 19.03 21.60
C GLY A 37 -38.16 18.76 20.23
N PHE A 38 -38.05 17.49 19.85
CA PHE A 38 -37.61 17.08 18.53
C PHE A 38 -38.50 17.62 17.41
N LEU A 39 -39.83 17.50 17.53
CA LEU A 39 -40.77 18.02 16.52
C LEU A 39 -40.69 19.55 16.37
N VAL A 40 -40.46 20.28 17.47
CA VAL A 40 -40.26 21.73 17.43
C VAL A 40 -38.92 22.10 16.77
N SER A 41 -37.84 21.37 17.06
CA SER A 41 -36.54 21.58 16.43
C SER A 41 -36.55 21.21 14.94
N LEU A 42 -37.21 20.11 14.57
CA LEU A 42 -37.36 19.66 13.19
C LEU A 42 -38.23 20.65 12.39
N LYS A 43 -39.32 21.16 12.98
CA LYS A 43 -40.13 22.20 12.34
C LYS A 43 -39.35 23.51 12.19
N LYS A 44 -38.44 23.82 13.12
CA LYS A 44 -37.58 24.99 13.06
C LYS A 44 -36.47 24.83 12.00
N SER A 45 -35.89 23.64 11.82
CA SER A 45 -34.90 23.40 10.76
C SER A 45 -35.55 23.37 9.37
N ILE A 46 -36.71 22.73 9.21
CA ILE A 46 -37.43 22.67 7.92
C ILE A 46 -37.93 24.05 7.47
N ILE A 47 -38.25 24.96 8.40
CA ILE A 47 -38.65 26.34 8.06
C ILE A 47 -37.44 27.23 7.76
N LEU A 48 -36.26 26.93 8.33
CA LEU A 48 -35.04 27.72 8.11
C LEU A 48 -34.27 27.28 6.84
N ASP A 49 -34.39 26.02 6.42
CA ASP A 49 -33.71 25.46 5.23
C ASP A 49 -34.58 25.36 3.97
N GLN A 50 -35.63 26.18 3.85
CA GLN A 50 -36.22 26.36 2.51
C GLN A 50 -35.27 27.22 1.65
N PRO A 51 -34.66 26.67 0.57
CA PRO A 51 -33.95 27.49 -0.38
C PRO A 51 -34.93 28.52 -0.91
N ARG A 52 -34.54 29.80 -0.85
CA ARG A 52 -35.27 30.92 -1.45
C ARG A 52 -35.60 30.54 -2.90
N ARG A 53 -36.83 30.08 -3.14
CA ARG A 53 -37.38 29.95 -4.48
C ARG A 53 -37.34 31.33 -5.11
N ALA A 54 -36.37 31.53 -6.00
CA ALA A 54 -36.29 32.68 -6.85
C ALA A 54 -37.62 32.84 -7.57
N ALA A 55 -38.17 34.04 -7.51
CA ALA A 55 -39.38 34.42 -8.20
C ALA A 55 -39.29 34.07 -9.68
N ALA A 56 -40.39 33.55 -10.23
CA ALA A 56 -40.53 33.20 -11.64
C ALA A 56 -40.05 34.36 -12.55
N PRO A 57 -39.27 34.07 -13.60
CA PRO A 57 -38.82 35.09 -14.53
C PRO A 57 -40.03 35.64 -15.29
N GLY A 58 -40.27 36.94 -15.11
CA GLY A 58 -41.24 37.69 -15.88
C GLY A 58 -40.94 37.60 -17.37
N SER A 59 -42.00 37.64 -18.16
CA SER A 59 -41.99 37.59 -19.62
C SER A 59 -40.83 38.41 -20.24
N PHE A 60 -39.95 37.72 -20.97
CA PHE A 60 -38.86 38.28 -21.76
C PHE A 60 -39.42 39.17 -22.88
N ILE A 61 -39.65 40.44 -22.55
CA ILE A 61 -39.78 41.51 -23.54
C ILE A 61 -38.36 42.00 -23.84
N THR A 62 -37.97 41.76 -25.09
CA THR A 62 -36.73 42.11 -25.79
C THR A 62 -36.07 43.41 -25.32
N ARG A 63 -35.00 43.30 -24.51
CA ARG A 63 -34.01 44.37 -24.31
C ARG A 63 -32.86 44.21 -25.31
N PRO A 64 -32.40 45.28 -25.99
CA PRO A 64 -31.42 45.23 -27.08
C PRO A 64 -30.02 44.71 -26.69
N VAL A 65 -29.72 44.55 -25.39
CA VAL A 65 -28.45 43.99 -24.91
C VAL A 65 -28.31 42.49 -25.21
N TRP A 66 -29.41 41.73 -25.15
CA TRP A 66 -29.38 40.29 -25.45
C TRP A 66 -29.14 40.01 -26.93
N VAL A 67 -29.54 40.93 -27.82
CA VAL A 67 -29.22 40.84 -29.25
C VAL A 67 -27.72 40.99 -29.49
N GLY A 68 -27.02 41.80 -28.69
CA GLY A 68 -25.56 41.93 -28.74
C GLY A 68 -24.84 40.63 -28.33
N ILE A 69 -25.26 40.02 -27.22
CA ILE A 69 -24.69 38.74 -26.76
C ILE A 69 -24.99 37.62 -27.76
N PHE A 70 -26.22 37.56 -28.28
CA PHE A 70 -26.58 36.55 -29.28
C PHE A 70 -25.86 36.78 -30.61
N ALA A 71 -25.64 38.03 -31.01
CA ALA A 71 -24.85 38.34 -32.20
C ALA A 71 -23.38 37.97 -32.02
N VAL A 72 -22.79 38.18 -30.83
CA VAL A 72 -21.42 37.72 -30.52
C VAL A 72 -21.35 36.21 -30.48
N LEU A 73 -22.32 35.53 -29.86
CA LEU A 73 -22.34 34.07 -29.76
C LEU A 73 -22.58 33.42 -31.12
N VAL A 74 -23.49 33.96 -31.93
CA VAL A 74 -23.69 33.54 -33.34
C VAL A 74 -22.45 33.86 -34.17
N LEU A 75 -21.81 35.02 -33.98
CA LEU A 75 -20.54 35.33 -34.66
C LEU A 75 -19.48 34.31 -34.26
N MET A 76 -19.36 33.97 -32.98
CA MET A 76 -18.40 33.00 -32.45
C MET A 76 -18.65 31.60 -33.03
N VAL A 77 -19.91 31.14 -33.02
CA VAL A 77 -20.34 29.88 -33.64
C VAL A 77 -20.10 29.90 -35.15
N VAL A 78 -20.36 31.01 -35.84
CA VAL A 78 -20.10 31.16 -37.28
C VAL A 78 -18.59 31.17 -37.55
N THR A 79 -17.75 31.79 -36.72
CA THR A 79 -16.29 31.68 -36.84
C THR A 79 -15.82 30.26 -36.56
N VAL A 80 -16.33 29.57 -35.54
CA VAL A 80 -15.96 28.18 -35.25
C VAL A 80 -16.39 27.25 -36.38
N LEU A 81 -17.57 27.45 -36.96
CA LEU A 81 -18.06 26.68 -38.12
C LEU A 81 -17.32 27.04 -39.42
N ALA A 82 -16.94 28.30 -39.62
CA ALA A 82 -16.20 28.76 -40.80
C ALA A 82 -14.72 28.37 -40.77
N ILE A 83 -14.12 28.37 -39.57
CA ILE A 83 -12.76 27.90 -39.31
C ILE A 83 -12.72 26.36 -39.31
N GLY A 84 -13.82 25.70 -38.94
CA GLY A 84 -13.96 24.26 -38.92
C GLY A 84 -13.60 23.68 -37.54
N PRO A 85 -14.39 22.73 -36.99
CA PRO A 85 -14.13 22.13 -35.67
C PRO A 85 -12.72 21.53 -35.55
N SER A 86 -12.21 20.97 -36.65
CA SER A 86 -10.86 20.40 -36.73
C SER A 86 -9.74 21.42 -36.56
N ARG A 87 -9.93 22.68 -36.96
CA ARG A 87 -8.92 23.74 -36.79
C ARG A 87 -8.89 24.33 -35.38
N VAL A 88 -10.02 24.32 -34.67
CA VAL A 88 -10.09 24.72 -33.25
C VAL A 88 -9.44 23.66 -32.37
N LEU A 89 -9.65 22.37 -32.67
CA LEU A 89 -8.93 21.26 -32.01
C LEU A 89 -7.44 21.23 -32.36
N ALA A 90 -7.05 21.60 -33.59
CA ALA A 90 -5.64 21.75 -33.98
C ALA A 90 -4.89 22.84 -33.21
N ALA A 91 -5.57 23.95 -32.89
CA ALA A 91 -4.98 25.03 -32.08
C ALA A 91 -4.84 24.65 -30.60
N VAL A 92 -5.68 23.72 -30.09
CA VAL A 92 -5.56 23.15 -28.74
C VAL A 92 -4.41 22.13 -28.66
N GLY A 93 -4.19 21.34 -29.72
CA GLY A 93 -3.04 20.42 -29.80
C GLY A 93 -1.66 21.09 -29.88
N GLN A 94 -1.60 22.39 -30.20
CA GLN A 94 -0.36 23.19 -30.20
C GLN A 94 0.06 23.68 -28.80
N ILE A 95 -0.73 23.42 -27.76
CA ILE A 95 -0.46 23.85 -26.37
C ILE A 95 0.23 22.72 -25.56
N LEU A 96 0.30 21.51 -26.13
CA LEU A 96 1.00 20.38 -25.51
C LEU A 96 2.52 20.58 -25.61
N GLY A 97 3.17 20.57 -24.47
CA GLY A 97 4.61 20.53 -24.25
C GLY A 97 5.07 19.13 -23.89
N TYR A 98 6.38 18.92 -23.95
CA TYR A 98 7.02 17.69 -23.48
C TYR A 98 7.97 18.01 -22.33
N ILE A 99 7.83 17.31 -21.22
CA ILE A 99 8.74 17.41 -20.08
C ILE A 99 9.37 16.02 -19.88
N PRO A 100 10.71 15.88 -20.04
CA PRO A 100 11.40 14.61 -19.85
C PRO A 100 11.00 13.94 -18.52
N GLY A 101 10.62 12.66 -18.57
CA GLY A 101 10.20 11.87 -17.40
C GLY A 101 8.79 12.14 -16.86
N VAL A 102 8.15 13.25 -17.25
CA VAL A 102 6.73 13.56 -16.96
C VAL A 102 5.84 13.21 -18.15
N GLY A 103 6.38 13.26 -19.38
CA GLY A 103 5.61 13.04 -20.60
C GLY A 103 5.05 14.35 -21.18
N PHE A 104 3.93 14.27 -21.87
CA PHE A 104 3.33 15.40 -22.55
C PHE A 104 2.31 16.12 -21.67
N VAL A 105 2.43 17.44 -21.50
CA VAL A 105 1.55 18.23 -20.62
C VAL A 105 1.08 19.52 -21.30
N ASP A 106 -0.10 20.02 -20.93
CA ASP A 106 -0.57 21.35 -21.37
C ASP A 106 0.20 22.44 -20.62
N LEU A 107 1.04 23.16 -21.36
CA LEU A 107 2.01 24.13 -20.85
C LEU A 107 1.39 25.41 -20.31
N ASP A 108 0.15 25.71 -20.67
CA ASP A 108 -0.61 26.85 -20.16
C ASP A 108 -1.30 26.50 -18.83
N THR A 109 -1.43 25.21 -18.53
CA THR A 109 -2.03 24.73 -17.27
C THR A 109 -1.01 24.29 -16.23
N VAL A 110 0.26 24.07 -16.62
CA VAL A 110 1.32 23.64 -15.70
C VAL A 110 2.36 24.74 -15.45
N ARG A 111 2.93 24.72 -14.25
CA ARG A 111 4.16 25.46 -13.94
C ARG A 111 5.31 24.48 -13.86
N VAL A 112 6.49 24.89 -14.29
CA VAL A 112 7.68 24.03 -14.31
C VAL A 112 8.83 24.73 -13.61
N LEU A 113 9.81 23.93 -13.19
CA LEU A 113 11.03 24.48 -12.59
C LEU A 113 11.76 25.37 -13.60
N GLU A 114 12.15 26.58 -13.18
CA GLU A 114 12.81 27.56 -14.04
C GLU A 114 14.18 27.05 -14.50
N ASN A 115 15.00 26.57 -13.57
CA ASN A 115 16.33 26.02 -13.80
C ASN A 115 16.60 24.86 -12.86
N SER A 116 17.45 23.92 -13.27
CA SER A 116 17.98 22.91 -12.35
C SER A 116 18.81 23.60 -11.26
N VAL A 117 18.73 23.09 -10.04
CA VAL A 117 19.37 23.70 -8.87
C VAL A 117 20.26 22.65 -8.20
N VAL A 118 21.53 22.99 -8.00
CA VAL A 118 22.52 22.12 -7.35
C VAL A 118 22.92 22.73 -6.03
N GLN A 119 22.77 21.98 -4.94
CA GLN A 119 23.36 22.33 -3.65
C GLN A 119 24.56 21.41 -3.38
N GLN A 120 25.68 21.96 -2.92
CA GLN A 120 26.86 21.18 -2.54
C GLN A 120 27.14 21.30 -1.03
N HIS A 121 27.47 20.17 -0.39
CA HIS A 121 27.86 20.10 1.02
C HIS A 121 28.80 18.92 1.30
N GLU A 122 29.93 19.16 1.97
CA GLU A 122 30.92 18.13 2.36
C GLU A 122 31.36 17.17 1.24
N GLY A 123 31.49 17.67 0.02
CA GLY A 123 31.88 16.86 -1.15
C GLY A 123 30.75 16.03 -1.77
N ARG A 124 29.55 16.08 -1.18
CA ARG A 124 28.30 15.59 -1.79
C ARG A 124 27.57 16.74 -2.48
N HIS A 125 26.74 16.41 -3.46
CA HIS A 125 25.81 17.36 -4.05
C HIS A 125 24.46 16.71 -4.32
N LEU A 126 23.42 17.54 -4.25
CA LEU A 126 22.05 17.17 -4.56
C LEU A 126 21.56 18.12 -5.65
N THR A 127 21.06 17.54 -6.74
CA THR A 127 20.55 18.26 -7.90
C THR A 127 19.05 18.10 -7.97
N VAL A 128 18.30 19.19 -7.89
CA VAL A 128 16.91 19.18 -8.33
C VAL A 128 16.93 19.37 -9.84
N VAL A 129 16.73 18.27 -10.56
CA VAL A 129 16.92 18.19 -12.01
C VAL A 129 15.78 18.90 -12.73
N ARG A 130 14.55 18.71 -12.25
CA ARG A 130 13.32 19.25 -12.83
C ARG A 130 12.17 19.17 -11.82
N GLY A 131 11.08 19.85 -12.13
CA GLY A 131 9.83 19.71 -11.40
C GLY A 131 8.64 20.25 -12.20
N VAL A 132 7.44 19.82 -11.83
CA VAL A 132 6.16 20.22 -12.43
C VAL A 132 5.11 20.46 -11.36
N VAL A 133 4.34 21.52 -11.49
CA VAL A 133 3.16 21.81 -10.67
C VAL A 133 1.92 21.77 -11.56
N ASN A 134 0.91 21.01 -11.16
CA ASN A 134 -0.39 20.91 -11.82
C ASN A 134 -1.52 20.89 -10.76
N GLU A 135 -2.77 20.68 -11.19
CA GLU A 135 -3.93 20.63 -10.28
C GLU A 135 -3.93 19.42 -9.34
N ARG A 136 -3.21 18.34 -9.69
CA ARG A 136 -3.11 17.11 -8.90
C ARG A 136 -2.03 17.20 -7.83
N GLY A 137 -0.94 17.89 -8.11
CA GLY A 137 0.19 17.97 -7.20
C GLY A 137 1.40 18.72 -7.74
N THR A 138 2.50 18.57 -7.02
CA THR A 138 3.81 19.08 -7.39
C THR A 138 4.82 17.94 -7.41
N ASP A 139 5.33 17.62 -8.59
CA ASP A 139 6.31 16.56 -8.80
C ASP A 139 7.72 17.16 -8.90
N VAL A 140 8.70 16.58 -8.21
CA VAL A 140 10.08 17.06 -8.19
C VAL A 140 11.03 15.88 -8.38
N TRP A 141 11.97 15.99 -9.33
CA TRP A 141 13.01 14.97 -9.57
C TRP A 141 14.33 15.44 -8.99
N ILE A 142 14.89 14.59 -8.14
CA ILE A 142 16.10 14.84 -7.35
C ILE A 142 17.14 13.81 -7.77
N GLU A 143 18.39 14.24 -7.91
CA GLU A 143 19.53 13.38 -8.18
C GLU A 143 20.60 13.62 -7.12
N PHE A 144 21.05 12.53 -6.49
CA PHE A 144 22.13 12.52 -5.53
C PHE A 144 23.48 12.31 -6.25
N SER A 145 24.53 12.92 -5.74
CA SER A 145 25.90 12.65 -6.23
C SER A 145 26.39 11.25 -5.89
N ASP A 146 25.78 10.67 -4.86
CA ASP A 146 25.94 9.31 -4.36
C ASP A 146 24.67 8.48 -4.65
N GLU A 147 24.61 7.25 -4.15
CA GLU A 147 23.41 6.42 -4.28
C GLU A 147 22.20 7.13 -3.63
N ALA A 148 21.05 7.04 -4.29
CA ALA A 148 19.80 7.60 -3.79
C ALA A 148 19.40 6.92 -2.49
N ARG A 149 18.62 7.65 -1.69
CA ARG A 149 18.14 7.23 -0.38
C ARG A 149 16.75 7.78 -0.15
N PRO A 150 16.01 7.26 0.84
CA PRO A 150 14.68 7.76 1.11
C PRO A 150 14.66 9.22 1.49
N ILE A 151 13.68 9.93 0.94
CA ILE A 151 13.41 11.34 1.26
C ILE A 151 12.14 11.49 2.09
N ASN A 152 11.77 10.43 2.83
CA ASN A 152 10.62 10.46 3.73
C ASN A 152 10.71 11.70 4.65
N ASP A 153 9.59 12.41 4.85
CA ASP A 153 9.52 13.72 5.52
C ASP A 153 10.25 14.85 4.80
N ALA A 154 10.49 14.76 3.49
CA ALA A 154 10.77 15.97 2.72
C ALA A 154 9.52 16.88 2.73
N TRP A 155 9.73 18.19 2.60
CA TRP A 155 8.63 19.13 2.46
C TRP A 155 9.01 20.28 1.53
N LEU A 156 8.00 20.93 0.96
CA LEU A 156 8.16 22.24 0.33
C LEU A 156 7.77 23.31 1.34
N GLU A 157 8.62 24.33 1.49
CA GLU A 157 8.36 25.47 2.38
C GLU A 157 8.34 26.77 1.58
N THR A 158 7.30 27.58 1.77
CA THR A 158 7.21 28.93 1.17
C THR A 158 7.98 29.97 1.99
N THR A 159 8.16 31.16 1.45
CA THR A 159 8.83 32.27 2.15
C THR A 159 8.10 32.76 3.41
N ASP A 160 6.80 32.46 3.54
CA ASP A 160 5.98 32.72 4.72
C ASP A 160 5.85 31.50 5.65
N SER A 161 6.72 30.49 5.48
CA SER A 161 6.80 29.27 6.30
C SER A 161 5.56 28.38 6.24
N GLN A 162 4.75 28.47 5.17
CA GLN A 162 3.75 27.46 4.88
C GLN A 162 4.45 26.19 4.40
N ARG A 163 4.10 25.04 4.99
CA ARG A 163 4.65 23.73 4.65
C ARG A 163 3.68 22.90 3.84
N PHE A 164 4.22 22.17 2.88
CA PHE A 164 3.54 21.18 2.06
C PHE A 164 4.31 19.86 2.21
N GLU A 165 3.76 18.95 3.01
CA GLU A 165 4.38 17.67 3.33
C GLU A 165 4.42 16.75 2.11
N LEU A 166 5.45 15.91 2.01
CA LEU A 166 5.56 14.88 0.98
C LEU A 166 4.36 13.92 1.05
N LEU A 167 3.70 13.70 -0.09
CA LEU A 167 2.59 12.75 -0.20
C LEU A 167 3.08 11.35 -0.53
N ASN A 168 4.01 11.24 -1.48
CA ASN A 168 4.70 10.01 -1.82
C ASN A 168 6.02 10.33 -2.54
N TRP A 169 6.85 9.30 -2.72
CA TRP A 169 8.03 9.38 -3.56
C TRP A 169 8.39 7.97 -4.05
N SER A 170 9.23 7.89 -5.08
CA SER A 170 9.80 6.65 -5.57
C SER A 170 11.22 6.85 -6.07
N TYR A 171 12.01 5.78 -6.12
CA TYR A 171 13.25 5.79 -6.88
C TYR A 171 12.98 5.93 -8.38
N SER A 172 13.91 6.55 -9.09
CA SER A 172 13.77 6.81 -10.52
C SER A 172 15.14 6.72 -11.22
N PRO A 173 15.47 5.58 -11.86
CA PRO A 173 14.73 4.30 -11.87
C PRO A 173 14.80 3.56 -10.52
N ASP A 174 13.96 2.54 -10.28
CA ASP A 174 14.08 1.74 -9.06
C ASP A 174 15.03 0.54 -9.26
N GLU A 175 16.32 0.84 -9.42
CA GLU A 175 17.37 -0.15 -9.70
C GLU A 175 18.60 0.06 -8.79
N PRO A 176 19.36 -1.00 -8.42
CA PRO A 176 20.53 -0.86 -7.57
C PRO A 176 21.56 0.14 -8.10
N GLY A 177 22.07 1.01 -7.23
CA GLY A 177 22.97 2.09 -7.62
C GLY A 177 22.30 3.27 -8.31
N THR A 178 20.96 3.36 -8.30
CA THR A 178 20.26 4.56 -8.76
C THR A 178 20.62 5.77 -7.92
N HIS A 179 20.74 6.93 -8.57
CA HIS A 179 20.97 8.22 -7.91
C HIS A 179 19.73 9.12 -7.90
N GLY A 180 18.66 8.75 -8.62
CA GLY A 180 17.44 9.55 -8.80
C GLY A 180 16.27 9.18 -7.89
N VAL A 181 15.53 10.21 -7.47
CA VAL A 181 14.26 10.12 -6.73
C VAL A 181 13.22 11.03 -7.39
N ALA A 182 11.98 10.55 -7.52
CA ALA A 182 10.82 11.36 -7.88
C ALA A 182 9.95 11.56 -6.65
N ALA A 183 9.65 12.81 -6.31
CA ALA A 183 8.91 13.22 -5.11
C ALA A 183 7.59 13.88 -5.51
N HIS A 184 6.49 13.52 -4.83
CA HIS A 184 5.16 14.10 -5.05
C HIS A 184 4.67 14.84 -3.81
N PHE A 185 4.28 16.09 -4.00
CA PHE A 185 3.73 16.98 -2.98
C PHE A 185 2.32 17.46 -3.36
N PRO A 186 1.55 18.04 -2.43
CA PRO A 186 0.28 18.68 -2.75
C PRO A 186 0.44 19.79 -3.80
N PRO A 187 -0.64 20.17 -4.50
CA PRO A 187 -0.58 21.23 -5.49
C PRO A 187 -0.25 22.57 -4.82
N LEU A 188 0.74 23.29 -5.37
CA LEU A 188 1.06 24.64 -4.88
C LEU A 188 -0.03 25.64 -5.33
N PRO A 189 -0.43 26.59 -4.48
CA PRO A 189 -1.31 27.69 -4.88
C PRO A 189 -0.76 28.46 -6.10
N SER A 190 -1.66 29.00 -6.93
CA SER A 190 -1.29 29.66 -8.19
C SER A 190 -0.40 30.90 -8.01
N ASP A 191 -0.46 31.54 -6.84
CA ASP A 191 0.32 32.73 -6.46
C ASP A 191 1.68 32.39 -5.82
N VAL A 192 1.96 31.12 -5.53
CA VAL A 192 3.22 30.65 -4.94
C VAL A 192 4.21 30.29 -6.05
N HIS A 193 5.16 31.17 -6.34
CA HIS A 193 6.19 30.97 -7.39
C HIS A 193 7.56 30.53 -6.86
N GLN A 194 7.77 30.61 -5.55
CA GLN A 194 9.03 30.25 -4.92
C GLN A 194 8.77 29.40 -3.69
N VAL A 195 9.49 28.28 -3.61
CA VAL A 195 9.49 27.38 -2.45
C VAL A 195 10.91 26.92 -2.19
N THR A 196 11.16 26.36 -1.02
CA THR A 196 12.39 25.66 -0.69
C THR A 196 12.05 24.19 -0.50
N LEU A 197 12.65 23.31 -1.29
CA LEU A 197 12.65 21.88 -1.00
C LEU A 197 13.58 21.65 0.18
N ALA A 198 13.04 21.10 1.27
CA ALA A 198 13.80 20.75 2.45
C ALA A 198 13.80 19.22 2.63
N LEU A 199 14.99 18.66 2.91
CA LEU A 199 15.15 17.26 3.28
C LEU A 199 15.56 17.17 4.75
N PRO A 200 15.18 16.09 5.48
CA PRO A 200 15.53 15.94 6.89
C PRO A 200 17.03 16.00 7.19
N GLU A 201 17.84 15.55 6.24
CA GLU A 201 19.31 15.56 6.34
C GLU A 201 19.92 16.96 6.35
N GLY A 202 19.14 17.98 5.97
CA GLY A 202 19.54 19.37 6.01
C GLY A 202 19.62 20.10 4.69
N TRP A 203 19.33 19.43 3.57
CA TRP A 203 19.29 20.10 2.29
C TRP A 203 18.16 21.13 2.26
N ARG A 204 18.44 22.32 1.73
CA ARG A 204 17.46 23.40 1.53
C ARG A 204 17.70 23.98 0.14
N ILE A 205 16.93 23.50 -0.83
CA ILE A 205 17.09 23.87 -2.24
C ILE A 205 15.97 24.85 -2.62
N PRO A 206 16.25 26.15 -2.83
CA PRO A 206 15.26 27.10 -3.32
C PRO A 206 14.89 26.78 -4.78
N LEU A 207 13.61 26.60 -5.04
CA LEU A 207 13.00 26.30 -6.32
C LEU A 207 12.16 27.49 -6.77
N THR A 208 12.33 27.88 -8.04
CA THR A 208 11.51 28.92 -8.67
C THR A 208 10.67 28.29 -9.78
N TRP A 209 9.38 28.55 -9.75
CA TRP A 209 8.36 28.02 -10.65
C TRP A 209 7.90 29.10 -11.62
N VAL A 210 8.04 28.83 -12.91
CA VAL A 210 7.54 29.70 -13.99
C VAL A 210 6.44 28.99 -14.76
N GLN A 211 5.64 29.74 -15.52
CA GLN A 211 4.69 29.12 -16.44
C GLN A 211 5.44 28.15 -17.34
N GLY A 212 4.83 27.00 -17.67
CA GLY A 212 5.41 26.02 -18.58
C GLY A 212 6.17 26.70 -19.71
N SER A 213 5.46 27.39 -20.59
CA SER A 213 5.97 28.09 -21.78
C SER A 213 7.15 29.07 -21.60
N GLU A 214 7.56 29.39 -20.37
CA GLU A 214 8.60 30.37 -20.04
C GLU A 214 9.93 29.78 -19.52
N SER A 215 10.01 28.49 -19.19
CA SER A 215 11.22 27.92 -18.56
C SER A 215 12.40 27.72 -19.53
N SER A 216 13.61 27.68 -18.98
CA SER A 216 14.86 27.38 -19.70
C SER A 216 15.25 25.91 -19.68
N LEU A 217 14.57 25.06 -18.89
CA LEU A 217 14.71 23.60 -18.91
C LEU A 217 14.08 22.94 -20.15
N TRP A 218 13.90 23.72 -21.22
CA TRP A 218 13.08 23.39 -22.38
C TRP A 218 13.88 22.81 -23.52
N PRO A 219 13.56 21.56 -23.82
CA PRO A 219 13.45 21.11 -25.18
C PRO A 219 11.96 20.82 -25.49
N VAL A 220 11.38 20.98 -26.67
CA VAL A 220 11.92 21.05 -28.02
C VAL A 220 10.81 21.41 -28.99
N ASN A 221 11.17 21.55 -30.27
CA ASN A 221 10.28 21.40 -31.42
C ASN A 221 9.45 20.11 -31.35
N ILE A 222 8.26 20.18 -30.76
CA ILE A 222 7.24 19.13 -30.82
C ILE A 222 6.70 19.13 -32.25
N ILE A 223 6.84 18.01 -32.95
CA ILE A 223 6.08 17.81 -34.19
C ILE A 223 4.70 17.32 -33.75
N SER A 224 3.73 18.25 -33.73
CA SER A 224 2.32 17.85 -33.78
C SER A 224 2.13 17.08 -35.09
N ALA A 225 1.55 15.88 -35.04
CA ALA A 225 1.21 15.15 -36.26
C ALA A 225 0.38 16.07 -37.19
N PRO A 226 0.66 16.13 -38.50
CA PRO A 226 -0.03 17.05 -39.38
C PRO A 226 -1.53 16.71 -39.44
N LEU A 227 -2.37 17.54 -38.81
CA LEU A 227 -3.79 17.59 -39.11
C LEU A 227 -3.96 18.07 -40.55
N SER A 228 -4.83 17.39 -41.30
CA SER A 228 -4.96 17.46 -42.76
C SER A 228 -4.70 18.85 -43.37
N PRO A 229 -4.01 18.95 -44.53
CA PRO A 229 -3.65 20.23 -45.12
C PRO A 229 -4.88 21.10 -45.38
N SER A 230 -4.75 22.39 -45.07
CA SER A 230 -5.79 23.38 -45.29
C SER A 230 -6.19 23.43 -46.77
N LEU A 231 -7.50 23.60 -47.04
CA LEU A 231 -8.03 23.79 -48.40
C LEU A 231 -7.47 25.05 -49.12
N GLU A 232 -6.74 25.93 -48.42
CA GLU A 232 -6.13 27.12 -49.00
C GLU A 232 -4.74 26.85 -49.63
N ASP A 233 -4.02 25.80 -49.20
CA ASP A 233 -2.73 25.43 -49.78
C ASP A 233 -2.83 24.57 -51.06
N GLN A 234 -4.03 24.10 -51.42
CA GLN A 234 -4.25 23.30 -52.63
C GLN A 234 -4.43 24.11 -53.92
N ALA A 235 -4.41 25.45 -53.85
CA ALA A 235 -4.73 26.30 -55.00
C ALA A 235 -3.54 26.63 -55.93
N ALA A 236 -2.30 26.20 -55.65
CA ALA A 236 -1.13 26.70 -56.37
C ALA A 236 -0.12 25.68 -56.91
N LEU A 237 -0.38 24.36 -56.90
CA LEU A 237 0.55 23.38 -57.49
C LEU A 237 -0.17 22.38 -58.42
N PRO A 238 0.46 21.97 -59.55
CA PRO A 238 -0.13 21.03 -60.47
C PRO A 238 -0.20 19.63 -59.83
N ALA A 239 -1.35 18.98 -60.03
CA ALA A 239 -1.66 17.66 -59.52
C ALA A 239 -0.58 16.61 -59.87
N SER A 240 0.24 16.27 -58.89
CA SER A 240 0.97 15.00 -58.83
C SER A 240 1.09 14.64 -57.36
N SER A 241 0.38 13.58 -56.98
CA SER A 241 0.59 12.80 -55.76
C SER A 241 0.58 13.57 -54.44
N ILE A 242 -0.57 14.13 -54.05
CA ILE A 242 -0.81 14.47 -52.65
C ILE A 242 -1.43 13.23 -52.00
N THR A 243 -0.60 12.44 -51.32
CA THR A 243 -1.04 11.42 -50.37
C THR A 243 -1.79 12.15 -49.26
N THR A 244 -3.09 11.87 -49.12
CA THR A 244 -3.94 12.47 -48.09
C THR A 244 -3.48 11.99 -46.71
N ALA A 245 -3.10 12.95 -45.86
CA ALA A 245 -2.76 12.75 -44.45
C ALA A 245 -4.00 12.26 -43.64
N SER A 246 -4.18 10.94 -43.61
CA SER A 246 -5.17 10.20 -42.79
C SER A 246 -4.53 9.05 -42.00
N ASP A 247 -3.22 8.82 -42.09
CA ASP A 247 -2.58 7.57 -41.63
C ASP A 247 -2.03 7.62 -40.19
N ALA A 248 -2.26 8.71 -39.45
CA ALA A 248 -1.83 8.87 -38.05
C ALA A 248 -2.89 8.48 -37.01
N CYS A 249 -4.03 7.96 -37.46
CA CYS A 249 -5.12 7.47 -36.62
C CYS A 249 -5.55 6.07 -37.06
N ASN A 250 -6.04 5.28 -36.11
CA ASN A 250 -6.69 4.00 -36.36
C ASN A 250 -7.93 3.88 -35.49
N GLU A 251 -8.74 2.85 -35.72
CA GLU A 251 -10.01 2.67 -35.01
C GLU A 251 -10.23 1.20 -34.65
N ALA A 252 -10.71 0.98 -33.42
CA ALA A 252 -11.11 -0.34 -32.94
C ALA A 252 -12.38 -0.19 -32.09
N LEU A 253 -13.47 -0.87 -32.47
CA LEU A 253 -14.74 -0.86 -31.74
C LEU A 253 -15.18 0.55 -31.27
N ASP A 254 -15.35 1.47 -32.23
CA ASP A 254 -15.73 2.87 -32.00
C ASP A 254 -14.78 3.67 -31.08
N ILE A 255 -13.55 3.20 -30.88
CA ILE A 255 -12.48 3.98 -30.27
C ILE A 255 -11.51 4.38 -31.38
N GLU A 256 -11.42 5.69 -31.63
CA GLU A 256 -10.38 6.25 -32.48
C GLU A 256 -9.16 6.54 -31.63
N PHE A 257 -8.00 6.09 -32.06
CA PHE A 257 -6.74 6.43 -31.40
C PHE A 257 -5.73 6.98 -32.41
N CYS A 258 -5.11 8.10 -32.05
CA CYS A 258 -4.30 8.91 -32.94
C CYS A 258 -2.97 9.27 -32.30
N VAL A 259 -1.89 9.24 -33.08
CA VAL A 259 -0.62 9.85 -32.70
C VAL A 259 -0.82 11.37 -32.64
N LYS A 260 -0.61 11.95 -31.45
CA LYS A 260 -0.73 13.39 -31.23
C LYS A 260 0.60 14.09 -31.33
N ALA A 261 1.63 13.46 -30.80
CA ALA A 261 2.97 13.98 -30.79
C ALA A 261 3.98 12.82 -30.71
N ALA A 262 5.19 13.08 -31.18
CA ALA A 262 6.34 12.22 -30.93
C ALA A 262 7.55 13.10 -30.64
N VAL A 263 8.42 12.64 -29.75
CA VAL A 263 9.67 13.33 -29.40
C VAL A 263 10.83 12.35 -29.47
N ARG A 264 11.96 12.82 -30.02
CA ARG A 264 13.24 12.12 -30.02
C ARG A 264 14.08 12.68 -28.88
N ALA A 265 14.36 11.86 -27.87
CA ALA A 265 15.24 12.20 -26.75
C ALA A 265 16.56 11.42 -26.86
N GLU A 266 17.50 11.70 -25.95
CA GLU A 266 18.78 10.97 -25.90
C GLU A 266 18.51 9.51 -25.52
N GLY A 267 18.80 8.58 -26.44
CA GLY A 267 18.68 7.14 -26.22
C GLY A 267 17.25 6.56 -26.31
N GLU A 268 16.22 7.37 -26.59
CA GLU A 268 14.85 6.87 -26.73
C GLU A 268 13.97 7.73 -27.67
N MET A 269 12.86 7.16 -28.11
CA MET A 269 11.76 7.89 -28.74
C MET A 269 10.49 7.69 -27.92
N GLN A 270 9.72 8.77 -27.72
CA GLN A 270 8.43 8.70 -27.03
C GLN A 270 7.31 9.15 -27.95
N VAL A 271 6.18 8.44 -27.93
CA VAL A 271 5.03 8.66 -28.80
C VAL A 271 3.77 8.84 -27.96
N LEU A 272 3.12 10.00 -28.10
CA LEU A 272 1.85 10.32 -27.46
C LEU A 272 0.70 9.85 -28.33
N ILE A 273 -0.19 9.05 -27.75
CA ILE A 273 -1.40 8.57 -28.40
C ILE A 273 -2.60 9.01 -27.58
N GLU A 274 -3.55 9.68 -28.21
CA GLU A 274 -4.87 9.93 -27.60
C GLU A 274 -5.84 8.90 -28.14
N ALA A 275 -6.58 8.26 -27.25
CA ALA A 275 -7.73 7.43 -27.57
C ALA A 275 -9.02 8.17 -27.19
N ALA A 276 -9.92 8.31 -28.15
CA ALA A 276 -11.18 9.01 -28.00
C ALA A 276 -12.34 8.03 -28.24
N PRO A 277 -13.21 7.79 -27.24
CA PRO A 277 -14.41 6.99 -27.46
C PRO A 277 -15.40 7.76 -28.36
N ARG A 278 -15.94 7.08 -29.38
CA ARG A 278 -17.00 7.59 -30.25
C ARG A 278 -18.36 6.95 -29.99
N GLY A 279 -18.39 5.96 -29.10
CA GLY A 279 -19.57 5.16 -28.78
C GLY A 279 -19.64 4.77 -27.31
N GLU A 280 -20.15 3.58 -27.05
CA GLU A 280 -20.32 3.00 -25.71
C GLU A 280 -19.06 2.32 -25.16
N TYR A 281 -18.06 2.12 -26.01
CA TYR A 281 -16.77 1.57 -25.64
C TYR A 281 -15.86 2.63 -25.01
N THR A 282 -15.06 2.20 -24.05
CA THR A 282 -14.06 3.01 -23.36
C THR A 282 -12.67 2.37 -23.55
N PRO A 283 -11.61 3.14 -23.81
CA PRO A 283 -10.25 2.61 -23.90
C PRO A 283 -9.79 1.96 -22.58
N GLY A 284 -9.08 0.84 -22.67
CA GLY A 284 -8.48 0.17 -21.53
C GLY A 284 -9.32 -0.98 -20.97
N SER A 285 -9.08 -1.26 -19.68
CA SER A 285 -9.74 -2.28 -18.87
C SER A 285 -9.96 -1.78 -17.44
N SER A 286 -10.66 -2.57 -16.62
CA SER A 286 -10.77 -2.34 -15.18
C SER A 286 -9.44 -2.43 -14.43
N PHE A 287 -8.42 -3.08 -15.00
CA PHE A 287 -7.10 -3.28 -14.39
C PHE A 287 -6.01 -2.36 -14.95
N SER A 288 -6.23 -1.78 -16.14
CA SER A 288 -5.29 -0.87 -16.78
C SER A 288 -6.06 0.16 -17.60
N LEU A 289 -5.84 1.44 -17.30
CA LEU A 289 -6.43 2.55 -18.05
C LEU A 289 -5.82 2.70 -19.45
N SER A 290 -4.70 2.01 -19.74
CA SER A 290 -4.09 1.99 -21.05
C SER A 290 -4.73 0.92 -21.92
N MET A 291 -5.20 1.30 -23.11
CA MET A 291 -5.65 0.32 -24.11
C MET A 291 -4.49 -0.48 -24.73
N PHE A 292 -3.24 -0.09 -24.50
CA PHE A 292 -2.04 -0.72 -25.10
C PHE A 292 -1.37 -1.71 -24.16
N ASP A 293 -1.79 -1.77 -22.90
CA ASP A 293 -1.28 -2.70 -21.91
C ASP A 293 -2.08 -4.01 -21.92
N ALA A 294 -1.92 -4.76 -23.01
CA ALA A 294 -2.55 -6.06 -23.20
C ALA A 294 -1.57 -7.19 -22.81
N PRO A 295 -1.80 -7.90 -21.68
CA PRO A 295 -0.85 -8.90 -21.19
C PRO A 295 -0.49 -9.96 -22.24
N GLY A 296 0.82 -10.21 -22.40
CA GLY A 296 1.39 -11.10 -23.41
C GLY A 296 1.56 -10.48 -24.81
N GLU A 297 0.95 -9.33 -25.09
CA GLU A 297 1.00 -8.65 -26.39
C GLU A 297 1.69 -7.29 -26.34
N THR A 298 1.75 -6.64 -25.17
CA THR A 298 2.38 -5.33 -24.99
C THR A 298 3.82 -5.31 -25.53
N GLN A 299 4.59 -6.40 -25.33
CA GLN A 299 5.96 -6.54 -25.82
C GLN A 299 6.07 -6.64 -27.36
N ASN A 300 4.98 -6.96 -28.04
CA ASN A 300 4.91 -7.08 -29.50
C ASN A 300 4.60 -5.75 -30.20
N LEU A 301 4.31 -4.69 -29.44
CA LEU A 301 4.14 -3.35 -29.97
C LEU A 301 5.51 -2.80 -30.39
N THR A 302 5.63 -2.39 -31.65
CA THR A 302 6.90 -2.00 -32.26
C THR A 302 6.80 -0.69 -33.02
N LEU A 303 7.89 0.08 -33.00
CA LEU A 303 8.11 1.25 -33.84
C LEU A 303 9.16 0.92 -34.89
N SER A 304 8.84 1.10 -36.17
CA SER A 304 9.76 0.79 -37.26
C SER A 304 9.92 1.91 -38.28
N ASP A 305 11.05 1.93 -38.98
CA ASP A 305 11.31 2.79 -40.13
C ASP A 305 11.01 2.08 -41.47
N ALA A 306 11.13 2.82 -42.58
CA ALA A 306 10.96 2.28 -43.92
C ALA A 306 12.03 1.25 -44.34
N GLU A 307 13.14 1.17 -43.61
CA GLU A 307 14.25 0.23 -43.86
C GLU A 307 14.02 -1.11 -43.14
N GLY A 308 13.00 -1.19 -42.27
CA GLY A 308 12.58 -2.38 -41.54
C GLY A 308 13.28 -2.54 -40.20
N HIS A 309 14.00 -1.52 -39.71
CA HIS A 309 14.48 -1.52 -38.33
C HIS A 309 13.30 -1.34 -37.40
N ALA A 310 13.10 -2.28 -36.47
CA ALA A 310 11.96 -2.27 -35.55
C ALA A 310 12.47 -2.32 -34.10
N ILE A 311 11.97 -1.42 -33.28
CA ILE A 311 12.28 -1.30 -31.86
C ILE A 311 11.00 -1.59 -31.06
N PRO A 312 11.02 -2.53 -30.10
CA PRO A 312 9.86 -2.80 -29.25
C PRO A 312 9.62 -1.68 -28.24
N VAL A 313 8.37 -1.54 -27.78
CA VAL A 313 8.04 -0.65 -26.65
C VAL A 313 8.63 -1.21 -25.35
N ASN A 314 9.00 -0.32 -24.44
CA ASN A 314 9.20 -0.69 -23.06
C ASN A 314 7.83 -0.81 -22.35
N ALA A 315 7.34 -2.05 -22.21
CA ALA A 315 6.05 -2.35 -21.61
C ALA A 315 5.92 -1.86 -20.15
N THR A 316 7.03 -1.70 -19.42
CA THR A 316 7.02 -1.21 -18.03
C THR A 316 6.82 0.31 -17.91
N LEU A 317 6.92 1.05 -19.02
CA LEU A 317 6.88 2.52 -19.04
C LEU A 317 5.66 3.08 -19.78
N ILE A 318 4.57 2.32 -19.93
CA ILE A 318 3.34 2.85 -20.54
C ILE A 318 2.64 3.77 -19.52
N GLN A 319 2.75 5.08 -19.72
CA GLN A 319 2.14 6.08 -18.82
C GLN A 319 0.76 6.52 -19.36
N VAL A 320 -0.25 6.58 -18.50
CA VAL A 320 -1.59 7.10 -18.82
C VAL A 320 -1.81 8.44 -18.14
N GLN A 321 -2.27 9.44 -18.90
CA GLN A 321 -2.55 10.79 -18.42
C GLN A 321 -3.94 11.27 -18.84
N GLY A 322 -4.51 12.18 -18.04
CA GLY A 322 -5.78 12.87 -18.34
C GLY A 322 -7.05 12.12 -17.96
N GLU A 323 -8.07 12.88 -17.54
CA GLU A 323 -9.48 12.50 -17.50
C GLU A 323 -10.24 13.71 -18.08
N PRO A 324 -11.17 13.57 -19.05
CA PRO A 324 -11.70 12.34 -19.65
C PRO A 324 -10.99 11.92 -20.97
N ALA A 325 -9.79 12.41 -21.24
CA ALA A 325 -9.03 12.06 -22.45
C ALA A 325 -8.02 10.95 -22.15
N TYR A 326 -8.21 9.76 -22.74
CA TYR A 326 -7.35 8.58 -22.58
C TYR A 326 -6.05 8.77 -23.35
N ILE A 327 -5.10 9.49 -22.75
CA ILE A 327 -3.81 9.79 -23.37
C ILE A 327 -2.75 8.82 -22.83
N SER A 328 -2.05 8.12 -23.73
CA SER A 328 -0.96 7.19 -23.39
C SER A 328 0.35 7.64 -24.03
N THR A 329 1.44 7.59 -23.24
CA THR A 329 2.80 7.78 -23.75
C THR A 329 3.48 6.41 -23.89
N LEU A 330 3.96 6.10 -25.09
CA LEU A 330 4.71 4.88 -25.39
C LEU A 330 6.21 5.20 -25.50
N HIS A 331 7.04 4.39 -24.85
CA HIS A 331 8.50 4.58 -24.80
C HIS A 331 9.22 3.51 -25.63
N PHE A 332 10.15 3.94 -26.49
CA PHE A 332 10.96 3.06 -27.34
C PHE A 332 12.46 3.31 -27.09
N PRO A 333 13.07 2.64 -26.10
CA PRO A 333 14.51 2.74 -25.86
C PRO A 333 15.30 2.23 -27.07
N GLY A 334 16.32 2.98 -27.51
CA GLY A 334 17.12 2.62 -28.69
C GLY A 334 16.52 3.06 -30.03
N ALA A 335 15.34 3.71 -30.05
CA ALA A 335 14.71 4.19 -31.28
C ALA A 335 15.22 5.57 -31.76
N GLN A 336 16.22 6.16 -31.10
CA GLN A 336 16.77 7.47 -31.46
C GLN A 336 17.40 7.50 -32.86
N ASP A 337 17.77 6.36 -33.43
CA ASP A 337 18.39 6.29 -34.76
C ASP A 337 17.38 6.13 -35.91
N LEU A 338 16.09 5.91 -35.62
CA LEU A 338 15.05 5.76 -36.64
C LEU A 338 14.83 7.09 -37.38
N GLN A 339 14.73 7.07 -38.71
CA GLN A 339 14.57 8.27 -39.53
C GLN A 339 13.45 8.12 -40.58
N GLY A 340 12.98 9.25 -41.12
CA GLY A 340 11.98 9.27 -42.18
C GLY A 340 10.57 8.95 -41.67
N LEU A 341 9.77 8.26 -42.49
CA LEU A 341 8.42 7.86 -42.12
C LEU A 341 8.49 6.65 -41.17
N LEU A 342 7.94 6.81 -39.97
CA LEU A 342 7.84 5.76 -38.96
C LEU A 342 6.49 5.07 -39.01
N SER A 343 6.47 3.80 -38.62
CA SER A 343 5.31 2.94 -38.54
C SER A 343 5.23 2.34 -37.14
N LEU A 344 4.24 2.77 -36.36
CA LEU A 344 3.89 2.19 -35.07
C LEU A 344 2.89 1.05 -35.30
N ASN A 345 3.31 -0.17 -34.97
CA ASN A 345 2.50 -1.38 -35.09
C ASN A 345 2.00 -1.83 -33.71
N ILE A 346 0.68 -1.84 -33.55
CA ILE A 346 -0.02 -2.23 -32.33
C ILE A 346 -0.74 -3.56 -32.60
N PRO A 347 -0.33 -4.66 -31.96
CA PRO A 347 -0.82 -6.01 -32.25
C PRO A 347 -2.23 -6.24 -31.74
N ALA A 348 -2.60 -5.61 -30.62
CA ALA A 348 -3.92 -5.70 -30.00
C ALA A 348 -4.18 -4.46 -29.14
N VAL A 349 -5.46 -4.18 -28.89
CA VAL A 349 -5.89 -3.14 -27.94
C VAL A 349 -6.96 -3.68 -27.00
N LEU A 350 -7.01 -3.13 -25.78
CA LEU A 350 -8.05 -3.39 -24.79
C LEU A 350 -9.12 -2.30 -24.83
N VAL A 351 -10.38 -2.71 -24.83
CA VAL A 351 -11.53 -1.81 -24.78
C VAL A 351 -12.55 -2.35 -23.77
N SER A 352 -13.15 -1.48 -22.97
CA SER A 352 -14.20 -1.84 -22.02
C SER A 352 -15.57 -1.38 -22.48
N ILE A 353 -16.59 -2.18 -22.17
CA ILE A 353 -18.00 -1.87 -22.40
C ILE A 353 -18.78 -2.11 -21.10
N PRO A 354 -19.71 -1.22 -20.71
CA PRO A 354 -20.64 -1.54 -19.63
C PRO A 354 -21.55 -2.70 -20.05
N ILE A 355 -21.74 -3.67 -19.17
CA ILE A 355 -22.70 -4.75 -19.40
C ILE A 355 -23.66 -4.82 -18.24
N SER A 356 -24.87 -5.32 -18.50
CA SER A 356 -25.87 -5.59 -17.48
C SER A 356 -26.20 -7.08 -17.51
N GLY A 357 -25.85 -7.79 -16.45
CA GLY A 357 -26.13 -9.21 -16.29
C GLY A 357 -25.92 -9.65 -14.86
N GLU A 358 -26.32 -10.87 -14.56
CA GLU A 358 -25.99 -11.52 -13.29
C GLU A 358 -25.65 -12.98 -13.56
N ILE A 359 -24.71 -13.53 -12.79
CA ILE A 359 -24.50 -14.96 -12.67
C ILE A 359 -25.15 -15.41 -11.37
N THR A 360 -26.08 -16.36 -11.45
CA THR A 360 -26.78 -16.92 -10.29
C THR A 360 -26.27 -18.32 -9.99
N ILE A 361 -25.86 -18.58 -8.76
CA ILE A 361 -25.32 -19.88 -8.34
C ILE A 361 -26.02 -20.33 -7.09
N ASP A 362 -26.55 -21.56 -7.10
CA ASP A 362 -27.06 -22.19 -5.90
C ASP A 362 -25.92 -22.93 -5.20
N LEU A 363 -25.43 -22.36 -4.10
CA LEU A 363 -24.39 -22.92 -3.26
C LEU A 363 -24.92 -24.06 -2.38
N GLY A 364 -26.25 -24.21 -2.28
CA GLY A 364 -26.89 -25.09 -1.31
C GLY A 364 -26.74 -24.56 0.13
N ASN A 365 -27.25 -25.33 1.10
CA ASN A 365 -27.24 -24.92 2.51
C ASN A 365 -25.89 -25.19 3.22
N ASP A 366 -24.99 -25.94 2.57
CA ASP A 366 -23.75 -26.41 3.16
C ASP A 366 -22.68 -26.56 2.05
N PRO A 367 -22.17 -25.44 1.49
CA PRO A 367 -21.19 -25.47 0.43
C PRO A 367 -19.86 -26.01 0.97
N THR A 368 -19.26 -26.98 0.27
CA THR A 368 -18.07 -27.70 0.73
C THR A 368 -16.89 -27.55 -0.24
N PRO A 369 -15.64 -27.53 0.24
CA PRO A 369 -14.46 -27.56 -0.62
C PRO A 369 -14.45 -28.75 -1.60
N GLY A 370 -13.98 -28.51 -2.82
CA GLY A 370 -13.94 -29.46 -3.93
C GLY A 370 -15.30 -29.70 -4.60
N GLN A 371 -16.38 -29.06 -4.13
CA GLN A 371 -17.69 -29.19 -4.74
C GLN A 371 -17.70 -28.50 -6.10
N SER A 372 -17.96 -29.28 -7.15
CA SER A 372 -18.24 -28.76 -8.49
C SER A 372 -19.75 -28.51 -8.62
N LEU A 373 -20.10 -27.31 -9.04
CA LEU A 373 -21.45 -26.86 -9.32
C LEU A 373 -21.62 -26.73 -10.83
N GLU A 374 -22.61 -27.41 -11.38
CA GLU A 374 -23.01 -27.22 -12.78
C GLU A 374 -23.77 -25.91 -12.91
N ILE A 375 -23.33 -25.09 -13.85
CA ILE A 375 -24.01 -23.85 -14.24
C ILE A 375 -24.20 -23.89 -15.76
N ASP A 376 -25.31 -23.33 -16.24
CA ASP A 376 -25.62 -23.24 -17.67
C ASP A 376 -26.10 -21.81 -17.93
N GLN A 377 -25.14 -20.89 -17.90
CA GLN A 377 -25.39 -19.47 -18.03
C GLN A 377 -24.53 -18.90 -19.14
N THR A 378 -25.16 -18.22 -20.09
CA THR A 378 -24.48 -17.52 -21.18
C THR A 378 -24.66 -16.03 -21.01
N ILE A 379 -23.54 -15.31 -20.98
CA ILE A 379 -23.51 -13.85 -20.96
C ILE A 379 -23.11 -13.36 -22.35
N ASP A 380 -23.91 -12.48 -22.94
CA ASP A 380 -23.52 -11.84 -24.21
C ASP A 380 -22.58 -10.66 -23.93
N VAL A 381 -21.37 -10.73 -24.45
CA VAL A 381 -20.36 -9.67 -24.34
C VAL A 381 -20.12 -9.07 -25.70
N ALA A 382 -20.84 -7.97 -25.99
CA ALA A 382 -20.80 -7.28 -27.29
C ALA A 382 -21.03 -8.23 -28.48
N GLY A 383 -22.06 -9.09 -28.40
CA GLY A 383 -22.36 -10.09 -29.44
C GLY A 383 -21.49 -11.35 -29.40
N ASN A 384 -20.59 -11.48 -28.41
CA ASN A 384 -19.80 -12.69 -28.18
C ASN A 384 -20.38 -13.45 -26.98
N PRO A 385 -21.07 -14.58 -27.19
CA PRO A 385 -21.63 -15.36 -26.10
C PRO A 385 -20.52 -16.05 -25.31
N VAL A 386 -20.42 -15.73 -24.02
CA VAL A 386 -19.54 -16.38 -23.05
C VAL A 386 -20.38 -17.34 -22.22
N HIS A 387 -20.23 -18.63 -22.47
CA HIS A 387 -20.88 -19.67 -21.69
C HIS A 387 -20.04 -20.00 -20.44
N PHE A 388 -20.68 -20.03 -19.28
CA PHE A 388 -20.11 -20.51 -18.04
C PHE A 388 -20.76 -21.85 -17.71
N GLY A 389 -20.00 -22.93 -17.85
CA GLY A 389 -20.43 -24.31 -17.64
C GLY A 389 -20.12 -24.86 -16.25
N GLN A 390 -19.15 -24.28 -15.55
CA GLN A 390 -18.63 -24.84 -14.32
C GLN A 390 -18.31 -23.76 -13.27
N ALA A 391 -18.71 -24.03 -12.03
CA ALA A 391 -18.15 -23.37 -10.86
C ALA A 391 -17.59 -24.41 -9.91
N VAL A 392 -16.49 -24.09 -9.24
CA VAL A 392 -15.83 -24.95 -8.28
C VAL A 392 -15.67 -24.18 -6.98
N LEU A 393 -15.96 -24.84 -5.87
CA LEU A 393 -15.67 -24.33 -4.54
C LEU A 393 -14.30 -24.82 -4.14
N ASP A 394 -13.29 -23.97 -4.28
CA ASP A 394 -11.92 -24.27 -3.90
C ASP A 394 -11.67 -23.82 -2.47
N SER A 395 -10.93 -24.63 -1.72
CA SER A 395 -10.34 -24.17 -0.48
C SER A 395 -9.04 -23.48 -0.85
N SER A 396 -9.02 -22.14 -0.80
CA SER A 396 -7.75 -21.40 -0.66
C SER A 396 -7.16 -21.55 0.75
N GLY A 397 -7.86 -22.31 1.61
CA GLY A 397 -7.42 -22.75 2.91
C GLY A 397 -8.55 -23.13 3.86
N ARG A 398 -8.18 -23.51 5.09
CA ARG A 398 -9.06 -24.04 6.13
C ARG A 398 -10.24 -23.13 6.50
N ASP A 399 -10.09 -21.81 6.35
CA ASP A 399 -11.11 -20.79 6.63
C ASP A 399 -11.42 -19.92 5.41
N SER A 400 -11.23 -20.44 4.20
CA SER A 400 -11.66 -19.73 3.00
C SER A 400 -12.28 -20.71 2.04
N LEU A 401 -13.52 -20.42 1.67
CA LEU A 401 -14.22 -21.16 0.64
C LEU A 401 -14.38 -20.22 -0.54
N ARG A 402 -13.52 -20.37 -1.53
CA ARG A 402 -13.54 -19.54 -2.73
C ARG A 402 -14.39 -20.22 -3.79
N LEU A 403 -15.41 -19.51 -4.24
CA LEU A 403 -16.13 -19.86 -5.45
C LEU A 403 -15.33 -19.37 -6.66
N THR A 404 -14.91 -20.28 -7.53
CA THR A 404 -14.29 -19.98 -8.82
C THR A 404 -15.23 -20.41 -9.93
N ILE A 405 -15.70 -19.45 -10.74
CA ILE A 405 -16.59 -19.66 -11.87
C ILE A 405 -15.75 -19.54 -13.12
N THR A 406 -15.75 -20.54 -13.99
CA THR A 406 -14.90 -20.56 -15.18
C THR A 406 -15.75 -20.63 -16.44
N SER A 407 -15.42 -19.80 -17.44
CA SER A 407 -16.06 -19.88 -18.75
C SER A 407 -15.58 -21.11 -19.53
N ASP A 408 -16.38 -21.55 -20.48
CA ASP A 408 -15.91 -22.47 -21.51
C ASP A 408 -14.78 -21.84 -22.32
N PRO A 409 -13.89 -22.67 -22.90
CA PRO A 409 -12.85 -22.17 -23.78
C PRO A 409 -13.43 -21.45 -25.00
N PHE A 410 -12.93 -20.26 -25.29
CA PHE A 410 -13.25 -19.52 -26.52
C PHE A 410 -12.03 -19.45 -27.47
N ASP A 411 -12.29 -19.10 -28.73
CA ASP A 411 -11.28 -19.06 -29.80
C ASP A 411 -10.25 -17.95 -29.55
N GLU A 412 -8.99 -18.32 -29.32
CA GLU A 412 -7.89 -17.37 -29.14
C GLU A 412 -7.62 -16.52 -30.39
N GLN A 413 -8.01 -17.00 -31.57
CA GLN A 413 -7.78 -16.32 -32.85
C GLN A 413 -8.91 -15.39 -33.25
N ALA A 414 -9.96 -15.26 -32.44
CA ALA A 414 -11.04 -14.33 -32.70
C ALA A 414 -10.52 -12.87 -32.75
N SER A 415 -10.98 -12.13 -33.76
CA SER A 415 -10.61 -10.71 -33.95
C SER A 415 -11.02 -9.81 -32.79
N ILE A 416 -12.10 -10.18 -32.11
CA ILE A 416 -12.60 -9.55 -30.89
C ILE A 416 -12.86 -10.70 -29.94
N ARG A 417 -12.28 -10.65 -28.75
CA ARG A 417 -12.55 -11.66 -27.72
C ARG A 417 -12.78 -11.01 -26.36
N PRO A 418 -13.70 -11.55 -25.55
CA PRO A 418 -13.75 -11.25 -24.13
C PRO A 418 -12.40 -11.52 -23.48
N TYR A 419 -11.91 -10.55 -22.71
CA TYR A 419 -10.65 -10.63 -21.98
C TYR A 419 -10.89 -10.77 -20.48
N VAL A 420 -11.82 -9.97 -19.93
CA VAL A 420 -12.23 -9.99 -18.53
C VAL A 420 -13.73 -9.63 -18.46
N ILE A 421 -14.46 -10.23 -17.53
CA ILE A 421 -15.82 -9.79 -17.15
C ILE A 421 -15.78 -9.39 -15.68
N ASP A 422 -16.06 -8.12 -15.40
CA ASP A 422 -15.96 -7.55 -14.06
C ASP A 422 -17.24 -7.82 -13.25
N PRO A 423 -17.14 -8.52 -12.11
CA PRO A 423 -18.25 -8.65 -11.19
C PRO A 423 -18.43 -7.34 -10.40
N GLY A 424 -19.68 -6.91 -10.25
CA GLY A 424 -20.09 -6.02 -9.17
C GLY A 424 -20.14 -6.77 -7.84
N ARG A 425 -20.21 -6.02 -6.73
CA ARG A 425 -20.26 -6.60 -5.39
C ARG A 425 -21.50 -7.48 -5.21
N PRO A 426 -21.35 -8.78 -4.93
CA PRO A 426 -22.47 -9.65 -4.59
C PRO A 426 -23.09 -9.26 -3.23
N GLU A 427 -24.37 -9.56 -3.03
CA GLU A 427 -25.03 -9.31 -1.74
C GLU A 427 -24.41 -10.19 -0.64
N GLY A 428 -24.15 -9.61 0.53
CA GLY A 428 -23.53 -10.31 1.67
C GLY A 428 -22.01 -10.46 1.60
N ILE A 429 -21.36 -10.03 0.52
CA ILE A 429 -19.90 -10.03 0.36
C ILE A 429 -19.35 -8.63 0.62
N LEU A 430 -18.44 -8.47 1.59
CA LEU A 430 -17.85 -7.18 1.94
C LEU A 430 -16.65 -6.83 1.07
N ASP A 431 -15.76 -7.80 0.85
CA ASP A 431 -14.51 -7.70 0.08
C ASP A 431 -14.15 -9.05 -0.59
N ARG A 432 -13.00 -9.14 -1.27
CA ARG A 432 -12.44 -10.39 -1.83
C ARG A 432 -13.29 -11.09 -2.91
N TYR A 433 -13.72 -10.31 -3.89
CA TYR A 433 -14.24 -10.81 -5.16
C TYR A 433 -13.47 -10.16 -6.31
N GLY A 434 -13.42 -10.82 -7.46
CA GLY A 434 -12.67 -10.31 -8.60
C GLY A 434 -12.81 -11.16 -9.84
N ALA A 435 -12.23 -10.66 -10.93
CA ALA A 435 -12.18 -11.33 -12.21
C ALA A 435 -10.75 -11.74 -12.55
N GLY A 436 -10.61 -12.77 -13.36
CA GLY A 436 -9.36 -13.22 -13.93
C GLY A 436 -9.51 -13.60 -15.39
N SER A 437 -8.38 -13.59 -16.10
CA SER A 437 -8.29 -14.03 -17.49
C SER A 437 -7.23 -15.12 -17.60
N GLY A 438 -7.60 -16.30 -18.07
CA GLY A 438 -6.67 -17.31 -18.54
C GLY A 438 -6.38 -17.16 -20.04
N PRO A 439 -5.52 -18.01 -20.63
CA PRO A 439 -5.25 -18.00 -22.06
C PRO A 439 -6.52 -18.14 -22.92
N ASN A 440 -7.42 -19.05 -22.50
CA ASN A 440 -8.60 -19.46 -23.28
C ASN A 440 -9.92 -19.32 -22.51
N ASN A 441 -9.91 -18.92 -21.24
CA ASN A 441 -11.10 -18.85 -20.40
C ASN A 441 -11.11 -17.58 -19.54
N LEU A 442 -12.29 -17.22 -19.06
CA LEU A 442 -12.49 -16.19 -18.06
C LEU A 442 -12.77 -16.85 -16.72
N SER A 443 -12.36 -16.19 -15.64
CA SER A 443 -12.73 -16.60 -14.29
C SER A 443 -13.34 -15.46 -13.49
N ILE A 444 -14.31 -15.80 -12.64
CA ILE A 444 -14.84 -14.92 -11.60
C ILE A 444 -14.62 -15.64 -10.27
N SER A 445 -14.11 -14.92 -9.28
CA SER A 445 -13.84 -15.45 -7.97
C SER A 445 -14.57 -14.68 -6.88
N VAL A 446 -15.11 -15.38 -5.88
CA VAL A 446 -15.77 -14.80 -4.71
C VAL A 446 -15.39 -15.60 -3.47
N ASP A 447 -14.86 -14.95 -2.44
CA ASP A 447 -14.65 -15.58 -1.13
C ASP A 447 -15.97 -15.67 -0.36
N LEU A 448 -16.45 -16.89 -0.09
CA LEU A 448 -17.73 -17.13 0.59
C LEU A 448 -17.59 -17.09 2.10
N GLN A 449 -16.38 -17.14 2.66
CA GLN A 449 -16.19 -17.02 4.09
C GLN A 449 -16.14 -15.54 4.47
N GLN A 450 -17.22 -15.04 5.05
CA GLN A 450 -17.35 -13.65 5.48
C GLN A 450 -17.29 -13.57 7.01
N GLN A 451 -17.09 -12.36 7.56
CA GLN A 451 -17.13 -12.13 9.01
C GLN A 451 -18.47 -12.55 9.63
N SER A 452 -19.56 -12.43 8.89
CA SER A 452 -20.92 -12.87 9.29
C SER A 452 -21.14 -14.37 9.20
N GLY A 453 -20.13 -15.14 8.80
CA GLY A 453 -20.20 -16.57 8.55
C GLY A 453 -20.17 -16.93 7.06
N LEU A 454 -20.30 -18.22 6.79
CA LEU A 454 -20.27 -18.78 5.45
C LEU A 454 -21.52 -18.37 4.66
N ILE A 455 -21.33 -17.84 3.45
CA ILE A 455 -22.41 -17.55 2.52
C ILE A 455 -22.95 -18.85 1.94
N THR A 456 -24.28 -19.03 2.05
CA THR A 456 -25.01 -20.22 1.60
C THR A 456 -26.25 -19.82 0.79
N GLY A 457 -26.85 -20.78 0.09
CA GLY A 457 -28.03 -20.58 -0.73
C GLY A 457 -27.73 -19.95 -2.09
N ILE A 458 -28.65 -19.13 -2.59
CA ILE A 458 -28.53 -18.53 -3.92
C ILE A 458 -27.65 -17.28 -3.84
N LEU A 459 -26.46 -17.36 -4.44
CA LEU A 459 -25.58 -16.22 -4.65
C LEU A 459 -25.88 -15.56 -6.01
N ARG A 460 -26.05 -14.25 -6.01
CA ARG A 460 -26.23 -13.43 -7.21
C ARG A 460 -25.03 -12.52 -7.39
N ILE A 461 -24.31 -12.71 -8.49
CA ILE A 461 -23.11 -11.93 -8.82
C ILE A 461 -23.49 -10.98 -9.95
N PRO A 462 -23.74 -9.69 -9.66
CA PRO A 462 -24.00 -8.72 -10.71
C PRO A 462 -22.76 -8.55 -11.57
N LEU A 463 -22.93 -8.29 -12.87
CA LEU A 463 -21.85 -7.97 -13.81
C LEU A 463 -21.96 -6.49 -14.16
N VAL A 464 -20.84 -5.77 -14.17
CA VAL A 464 -20.81 -4.30 -14.32
C VAL A 464 -20.14 -3.84 -15.60
N SER A 465 -19.07 -4.52 -16.02
CA SER A 465 -18.33 -4.22 -17.23
C SER A 465 -17.68 -5.47 -17.80
N ALA A 466 -17.30 -5.41 -19.07
CA ALA A 466 -16.43 -6.39 -19.68
C ALA A 466 -15.35 -5.69 -20.47
N SER A 467 -14.15 -6.25 -20.42
CA SER A 467 -13.03 -5.83 -21.26
C SER A 467 -12.88 -6.81 -22.43
N LEU A 468 -12.70 -6.27 -23.61
CA LEU A 468 -12.51 -6.97 -24.88
C LEU A 468 -11.07 -6.75 -25.34
N LYS A 469 -10.40 -7.82 -25.77
CA LYS A 469 -9.17 -7.72 -26.55
C LYS A 469 -9.52 -7.72 -28.02
N VAL A 470 -9.18 -6.63 -28.72
CA VAL A 470 -9.34 -6.49 -30.16
C VAL A 470 -8.00 -6.73 -30.82
N GLN A 471 -7.92 -7.78 -31.65
CA GLN A 471 -6.71 -8.13 -32.38
C GLN A 471 -6.54 -7.22 -33.60
N GLY A 472 -5.31 -6.73 -33.78
CA GLY A 472 -4.87 -5.95 -34.91
C GLY A 472 -4.41 -6.82 -36.09
N PRO A 473 -3.42 -6.36 -36.88
CA PRO A 473 -2.52 -5.24 -36.59
C PRO A 473 -3.17 -3.87 -36.83
N PHE A 474 -2.95 -2.95 -35.90
CA PHE A 474 -3.22 -1.53 -36.10
C PHE A 474 -1.91 -0.84 -36.44
N THR A 475 -1.87 -0.13 -37.56
CA THR A 475 -0.67 0.60 -38.00
C THR A 475 -0.96 2.08 -38.03
N LEU A 476 -0.12 2.86 -37.37
CA LEU A 476 -0.12 4.31 -37.34
C LEU A 476 1.18 4.80 -37.96
N THR A 477 1.14 5.78 -38.86
CA THR A 477 2.34 6.32 -39.49
C THR A 477 2.50 7.82 -39.25
N PHE A 478 3.74 8.25 -39.00
CA PHE A 478 4.11 9.65 -38.75
C PHE A 478 5.59 9.88 -39.07
N ASP A 479 5.97 11.13 -39.38
CA ASP A 479 7.37 11.47 -39.64
C ASP A 479 8.20 11.47 -38.36
N ALA A 480 9.43 10.94 -38.44
CA ALA A 480 10.34 10.89 -37.32
C ALA A 480 10.71 12.33 -36.87
N PRO A 481 10.59 12.65 -35.57
CA PRO A 481 10.94 13.97 -35.07
C PRO A 481 12.44 14.23 -35.21
N ALA A 482 12.82 15.49 -35.42
CA ALA A 482 14.22 15.89 -35.50
C ALA A 482 14.93 15.62 -34.16
N GLU A 483 16.23 15.30 -34.21
CA GLU A 483 17.03 15.08 -33.01
C GLU A 483 17.15 16.35 -32.17
N GLN A 484 16.83 16.20 -30.90
CA GLN A 484 16.84 17.26 -29.92
C GLN A 484 18.27 17.51 -29.45
N PRO A 485 18.77 18.76 -29.52
CA PRO A 485 19.95 19.10 -28.75
C PRO A 485 19.61 18.99 -27.27
N ALA A 486 20.39 18.23 -26.50
CA ALA A 486 20.26 18.19 -25.05
C ALA A 486 20.37 19.62 -24.51
N ALA A 487 19.26 20.16 -24.01
CA ALA A 487 19.29 21.42 -23.28
C ALA A 487 19.90 21.11 -21.92
N THR A 488 21.19 21.40 -21.77
CA THR A 488 21.86 21.42 -20.47
C THR A 488 22.06 22.89 -20.09
N PRO A 489 21.03 23.61 -19.60
CA PRO A 489 21.32 24.84 -18.89
C PRO A 489 22.29 24.51 -17.75
N GLU A 490 23.33 25.32 -17.58
CA GLU A 490 24.23 25.16 -16.43
C GLU A 490 23.39 25.28 -15.16
N PRO A 491 23.40 24.28 -14.27
CA PRO A 491 22.60 24.31 -13.06
C PRO A 491 22.96 25.52 -12.22
N LEU A 492 21.95 26.12 -11.57
CA LEU A 492 22.18 27.13 -10.55
C LEU A 492 22.87 26.47 -9.35
N VAL A 493 24.16 26.73 -9.16
CA VAL A 493 24.93 26.20 -8.02
C VAL A 493 24.77 27.09 -6.80
N ILE A 494 24.35 26.51 -5.69
CA ILE A 494 24.20 27.17 -4.39
C ILE A 494 25.32 26.68 -3.47
N GLU A 495 26.25 27.58 -3.13
CA GLU A 495 27.37 27.26 -2.24
C GLU A 495 26.99 27.44 -0.75
N ASN A 496 27.16 26.38 0.05
CA ASN A 496 27.36 26.31 1.52
C ASN A 496 26.47 27.14 2.49
N GLY A 497 25.54 27.98 2.03
CA GLY A 497 24.78 28.91 2.88
C GLY A 497 23.42 28.39 3.34
N ALA A 498 22.95 27.25 2.83
CA ALA A 498 21.60 26.74 3.06
C ALA A 498 21.56 25.26 3.50
N PHE A 499 22.69 24.63 3.82
CA PHE A 499 22.64 23.30 4.43
C PHE A 499 22.43 23.48 5.93
N GLU A 500 21.21 23.17 6.38
CA GLU A 500 20.78 23.27 7.77
C GLU A 500 20.34 21.87 8.19
N PRO A 501 21.26 20.96 8.59
CA PRO A 501 20.88 19.63 9.06
C PRO A 501 19.81 19.82 10.13
N LEU A 502 18.67 19.14 9.99
CA LEU A 502 17.83 18.97 11.16
C LEU A 502 18.76 18.38 12.22
N LEU A 503 18.80 19.04 13.37
CA LEU A 503 19.63 18.58 14.48
C LEU A 503 19.31 17.09 14.67
N ALA A 504 20.29 16.22 14.42
CA ALA A 504 20.22 14.80 14.77
C ALA A 504 19.67 14.77 16.18
N GLY A 505 18.44 14.25 16.34
CA GLY A 505 17.47 14.74 17.33
C GLY A 505 18.14 15.30 18.57
N GLU A 506 18.00 16.61 18.84
CA GLU A 506 18.67 17.21 20.00
C GLU A 506 18.42 16.31 21.21
N PRO A 507 19.46 16.00 22.01
CA PRO A 507 19.29 15.19 23.21
C PRO A 507 18.11 15.72 23.99
N LEU A 508 17.19 14.84 24.38
CA LEU A 508 15.98 15.23 25.07
C LEU A 508 16.33 16.06 26.31
N THR A 509 15.54 17.09 26.56
CA THR A 509 15.74 17.92 27.76
C THR A 509 15.50 17.08 29.00
N MET A 510 16.48 17.01 29.88
CA MET A 510 16.43 16.16 31.08
C MET A 510 15.60 16.76 32.24
N ASP A 511 14.91 17.88 32.00
CA ASP A 511 14.12 18.59 33.02
C ASP A 511 12.95 17.76 33.58
N ALA A 512 12.44 16.81 32.78
CA ALA A 512 11.38 15.88 33.15
C ALA A 512 11.87 14.69 33.99
N TYR A 513 13.19 14.42 34.03
CA TYR A 513 13.69 13.21 34.66
C TYR A 513 13.48 13.22 36.18
N LEU A 514 12.83 12.17 36.68
CA LEU A 514 12.64 11.92 38.11
C LEU A 514 12.80 10.43 38.39
N TYR A 515 13.58 10.07 39.40
CA TYR A 515 13.61 8.71 39.95
C TYR A 515 13.10 8.73 41.40
N THR A 516 12.16 7.84 41.74
CA THR A 516 11.49 7.85 43.05
C THR A 516 12.28 7.17 44.16
N GLY A 517 13.33 6.42 43.81
CA GLY A 517 14.04 5.54 44.74
C GLY A 517 13.48 4.12 44.82
N ARG A 518 12.45 3.77 44.04
CA ARG A 518 11.96 2.38 43.95
C ARG A 518 13.00 1.51 43.26
N ALA A 519 13.66 0.64 44.03
CA ALA A 519 14.59 -0.36 43.50
C ALA A 519 13.82 -1.46 42.78
N LEU A 520 14.30 -2.00 41.66
CA LEU A 520 13.63 -3.08 40.94
C LEU A 520 13.97 -4.46 41.53
N ALA A 521 12.97 -5.34 41.62
CA ALA A 521 13.10 -6.73 42.05
C ALA A 521 12.76 -7.71 40.91
N PRO A 522 13.33 -8.94 40.91
CA PRO A 522 12.98 -9.95 39.92
C PRO A 522 11.51 -10.31 40.05
N GLY A 523 10.80 -10.39 38.93
CA GLY A 523 9.34 -10.57 38.92
C GLY A 523 8.54 -9.29 39.15
N ASP A 524 9.17 -8.11 39.21
CA ASP A 524 8.45 -6.85 39.00
C ASP A 524 8.00 -6.79 37.53
N LEU A 525 6.73 -6.49 37.28
CA LEU A 525 6.19 -6.09 35.98
C LEU A 525 6.44 -4.60 35.79
N LEU A 526 7.17 -4.24 34.75
CA LEU A 526 7.35 -2.87 34.32
C LEU A 526 6.29 -2.50 33.29
N ALA A 527 5.75 -1.29 33.42
CA ALA A 527 4.81 -0.71 32.47
C ALA A 527 5.20 0.73 32.17
N VAL A 528 5.15 1.10 30.88
CA VAL A 528 5.37 2.47 30.42
C VAL A 528 4.03 3.06 30.01
N ALA A 529 3.64 4.14 30.67
CA ALA A 529 2.53 4.99 30.28
C ALA A 529 3.04 6.14 29.41
N LEU A 530 2.45 6.34 28.23
CA LEU A 530 2.83 7.42 27.33
C LEU A 530 2.19 8.75 27.76
N GLY A 531 2.98 9.81 27.71
CA GLY A 531 2.50 11.18 27.78
C GLY A 531 2.98 11.99 26.57
N ASP A 532 2.52 13.23 26.46
CA ASP A 532 2.82 14.08 25.29
C ASP A 532 4.33 14.33 25.11
N THR A 533 5.06 14.56 26.21
CA THR A 533 6.48 14.95 26.19
C THR A 533 7.37 14.11 27.10
N GLU A 534 6.77 13.26 27.94
CA GLU A 534 7.44 12.41 28.92
C GLU A 534 6.68 11.09 29.02
N SER A 535 7.33 10.05 29.52
CA SER A 535 6.72 8.76 29.80
C SER A 535 6.94 8.37 31.24
N ILE A 536 5.96 7.68 31.81
CA ILE A 536 5.97 7.29 33.21
C ILE A 536 6.25 5.79 33.29
N LEU A 537 7.33 5.42 33.98
CA LEU A 537 7.70 4.05 34.25
C LEU A 537 7.14 3.61 35.61
N TYR A 538 6.28 2.61 35.59
CA TYR A 538 5.72 1.96 36.77
C TYR A 538 6.34 0.57 36.96
N ALA A 539 6.34 0.11 38.22
CA ALA A 539 6.59 -1.29 38.58
C ALA A 539 5.42 -1.81 39.41
N ALA A 540 4.98 -3.04 39.15
CA ALA A 540 3.95 -3.74 39.91
C ALA A 540 4.45 -5.15 40.25
N SER A 541 4.18 -5.66 41.44
CA SER A 541 4.70 -6.95 41.87
C SER A 541 3.64 -7.82 42.56
N PRO A 542 3.79 -9.17 42.53
CA PRO A 542 2.88 -10.06 43.24
C PRO A 542 2.82 -9.78 44.75
N GLU A 543 3.93 -9.34 45.36
CA GLU A 543 4.01 -9.05 46.80
C GLU A 543 3.12 -7.88 47.24
N LEU A 544 2.82 -6.98 46.30
CA LEU A 544 1.98 -5.79 46.51
C LEU A 544 0.65 -5.91 45.74
N GLU A 545 0.21 -7.14 45.46
CA GLU A 545 -1.04 -7.43 44.74
C GLU A 545 -1.13 -6.68 43.39
N PHE A 546 0.01 -6.49 42.73
CA PHE A 546 0.18 -5.71 41.50
C PHE A 546 -0.34 -4.27 41.56
N SER A 547 -0.33 -3.63 42.73
CA SER A 547 -0.51 -2.18 42.80
C SER A 547 0.65 -1.47 42.08
N PRO A 548 0.40 -0.61 41.08
CA PRO A 548 1.46 0.07 40.35
C PRO A 548 2.15 1.10 41.25
N GLU A 549 3.48 1.08 41.25
CA GLU A 549 4.34 2.02 41.95
C GLU A 549 5.19 2.81 40.95
N LEU A 550 5.20 4.13 41.06
CA LEU A 550 6.03 4.99 40.22
C LEU A 550 7.52 4.68 40.44
N VAL A 551 8.24 4.32 39.37
CA VAL A 551 9.70 4.11 39.37
C VAL A 551 10.40 5.37 38.90
N ALA A 552 10.05 5.86 37.71
CA ALA A 552 10.68 7.01 37.11
C ALA A 552 9.74 7.77 36.16
N VAL A 553 10.01 9.06 35.98
CA VAL A 553 9.54 9.86 34.85
C VAL A 553 10.71 10.01 33.89
N LEU A 554 10.51 9.63 32.63
CA LEU A 554 11.53 9.57 31.59
C LEU A 554 11.20 10.61 30.51
N PRO A 555 12.20 11.34 29.99
CA PRO A 555 11.97 12.32 28.93
C PRO A 555 11.62 11.63 27.60
N GLY A 556 10.70 12.24 26.84
CA GLY A 556 10.23 11.75 25.54
C GLY A 556 9.19 10.63 25.64
N GLN A 557 8.72 10.16 24.48
CA GLN A 557 7.87 8.97 24.36
C GLN A 557 8.75 7.72 24.40
N VAL A 558 8.68 6.95 25.48
CA VAL A 558 9.46 5.74 25.69
C VAL A 558 8.70 4.54 25.11
N LEU A 559 9.28 3.90 24.11
CA LEU A 559 8.61 2.87 23.31
C LEU A 559 9.05 1.46 23.70
N ALA A 560 10.21 1.33 24.35
CA ALA A 560 10.67 0.07 24.93
C ALA A 560 11.63 0.34 26.10
N VAL A 561 11.63 -0.55 27.08
CA VAL A 561 12.53 -0.50 28.25
C VAL A 561 13.17 -1.86 28.46
N TYR A 562 14.46 -1.86 28.76
CA TYR A 562 15.22 -3.03 29.16
C TYR A 562 15.84 -2.82 30.55
N PRO A 563 15.37 -3.54 31.59
CA PRO A 563 16.01 -3.49 32.91
C PRO A 563 17.38 -4.15 32.86
N HIS A 564 18.41 -3.47 33.40
CA HIS A 564 19.75 -4.04 33.50
C HIS A 564 19.71 -5.31 34.36
N PRO A 565 20.50 -6.36 34.05
CA PRO A 565 20.49 -7.61 34.84
C PRO A 565 20.91 -7.43 36.31
N ASP A 566 21.71 -6.39 36.60
CA ASP A 566 22.06 -6.04 37.98
C ASP A 566 20.94 -5.28 38.72
N ARG A 567 19.87 -4.91 38.01
CA ARG A 567 18.66 -4.21 38.48
C ARG A 567 18.95 -2.82 39.04
N LEU A 568 20.11 -2.26 38.70
CA LEU A 568 20.54 -0.93 39.14
C LEU A 568 20.29 0.13 38.06
N GLY A 569 19.56 -0.18 37.00
CA GLY A 569 19.33 0.72 35.89
C GLY A 569 18.45 0.12 34.82
N ILE A 570 18.22 0.91 33.78
CA ILE A 570 17.49 0.56 32.57
C ILE A 570 18.21 1.11 31.34
N ASP A 571 18.03 0.47 30.20
CA ASP A 571 18.10 1.15 28.92
C ASP A 571 16.68 1.39 28.41
N TYR A 572 16.49 2.45 27.64
CA TYR A 572 15.19 2.71 27.05
C TYR A 572 15.32 3.36 25.68
N LEU A 573 14.40 3.01 24.80
CA LEU A 573 14.29 3.56 23.46
C LEU A 573 13.22 4.65 23.46
N THR A 574 13.55 5.81 22.89
CA THR A 574 12.58 6.89 22.67
C THR A 574 12.31 7.08 21.20
N GLY A 575 11.13 7.58 20.86
CA GLY A 575 10.77 7.86 19.48
C GLY A 575 9.48 8.66 19.35
N GLU A 576 8.81 8.48 18.22
CA GLU A 576 7.46 9.00 17.98
C GLU A 576 6.53 7.82 17.68
N TYR A 577 5.39 7.78 18.37
CA TYR A 577 4.31 6.86 18.06
C TYR A 577 3.24 7.55 17.21
N ASP A 578 3.10 7.12 15.97
CA ASP A 578 2.03 7.56 15.08
C ASP A 578 0.80 6.66 15.28
N GLN A 579 -0.20 7.20 15.98
CA GLN A 579 -1.46 6.49 16.24
C GLN A 579 -2.24 6.17 14.96
N GLU A 580 -2.18 7.03 13.93
CA GLU A 580 -2.93 6.83 12.69
C GLU A 580 -2.31 5.70 11.85
N ALA A 581 -0.99 5.69 11.75
CA ALA A 581 -0.26 4.65 11.02
C ALA A 581 -0.02 3.38 11.85
N SER A 582 -0.29 3.41 13.16
CA SER A 582 0.14 2.37 14.11
C SER A 582 1.64 2.07 14.00
N ALA A 583 2.45 3.11 13.73
CA ALA A 583 3.86 3.00 13.44
C ALA A 583 4.71 3.59 14.57
N THR A 584 5.80 2.90 14.91
CA THR A 584 6.71 3.30 15.98
C THR A 584 8.03 3.70 15.35
N LEU A 585 8.39 4.98 15.41
CA LEU A 585 9.64 5.50 14.88
C LEU A 585 10.66 5.65 16.01
N TYR A 586 11.48 4.63 16.21
CA TYR A 586 12.56 4.66 17.19
C TYR A 586 13.63 5.68 16.77
N ARG A 587 13.93 6.62 17.66
CA ARG A 587 14.89 7.68 17.38
C ARG A 587 16.18 7.50 18.16
N GLN A 588 16.09 7.26 19.47
CA GLN A 588 17.25 7.37 20.35
C GLN A 588 17.30 6.25 21.37
N LEU A 589 18.51 5.89 21.79
CA LEU A 589 18.75 4.96 22.87
C LEU A 589 19.40 5.71 24.04
N TYR A 590 18.80 5.57 25.21
CA TYR A 590 19.33 6.09 26.46
C TYR A 590 19.68 4.94 27.41
N THR A 591 20.61 5.21 28.31
CA THR A 591 20.87 4.37 29.47
C THR A 591 20.75 5.19 30.75
N LEU A 592 20.28 4.56 31.81
CA LEU A 592 20.08 5.18 33.11
C LEU A 592 20.50 4.21 34.20
N ARG A 593 21.41 4.62 35.10
CA ARG A 593 21.57 3.97 36.40
C ARG A 593 20.71 4.67 37.43
N PHE A 594 19.99 3.90 38.23
CA PHE A 594 19.18 4.45 39.30
C PHE A 594 20.07 5.13 40.35
N GLY A 595 19.84 6.44 40.54
CA GLY A 595 20.66 7.30 41.38
C GLY A 595 21.60 8.24 40.61
N ASP A 596 21.77 8.04 39.30
CA ASP A 596 22.38 9.05 38.45
C ASP A 596 21.48 10.29 38.33
N PRO A 597 22.05 11.49 38.13
CA PRO A 597 21.27 12.72 38.07
C PRO A 597 20.43 12.86 36.79
N ALA A 598 20.74 12.11 35.74
CA ALA A 598 20.01 12.10 34.47
C ALA A 598 20.37 10.85 33.64
N PRO A 599 19.46 10.40 32.76
CA PRO A 599 19.77 9.47 31.68
C PRO A 599 20.89 10.00 30.77
N ARG A 600 21.66 9.08 30.18
CA ARG A 600 22.73 9.39 29.23
C ARG A 600 22.38 8.82 27.85
N LEU A 601 22.50 9.68 26.83
CA LEU A 601 22.32 9.30 25.43
C LEU A 601 23.43 8.33 25.00
N LEU A 602 23.05 7.19 24.44
CA LEU A 602 23.93 6.19 23.85
C LEU A 602 23.97 6.27 22.32
N VAL A 603 22.79 6.41 21.70
CA VAL A 603 22.62 6.53 20.25
C VAL A 603 21.68 7.68 19.97
N GLY A 604 22.15 8.69 19.23
CA GLY A 604 21.40 9.91 18.94
C GLY A 604 20.37 9.77 17.83
N GLN A 605 20.56 8.80 16.93
CA GLN A 605 19.66 8.52 15.83
C GLN A 605 19.85 7.08 15.34
N PHE A 606 18.76 6.31 15.27
CA PHE A 606 18.72 5.05 14.53
C PHE A 606 18.41 5.28 13.05
N GLU A 607 18.68 4.27 12.22
CA GLU A 607 18.09 4.21 10.89
C GLU A 607 16.57 4.31 10.98
N ARG A 608 15.93 5.05 10.06
CA ARG A 608 14.48 5.27 10.10
C ARG A 608 13.69 3.96 10.00
N SER A 609 14.21 3.01 9.24
CA SER A 609 13.65 1.67 9.06
C SER A 609 14.07 0.70 10.16
N ALA A 610 14.54 1.18 11.32
CA ALA A 610 14.88 0.33 12.46
C ALA A 610 13.63 -0.12 13.22
N PHE A 611 13.48 -1.42 13.44
CA PHE A 611 12.39 -2.02 14.21
C PHE A 611 12.82 -3.34 14.87
N ASN A 612 11.93 -3.93 15.67
CA ASN A 612 12.14 -5.21 16.36
C ASN A 612 13.44 -5.27 17.19
N PHE A 613 13.51 -4.41 18.21
CA PHE A 613 14.64 -4.31 19.10
C PHE A 613 14.63 -5.42 20.16
N THR A 614 15.76 -6.09 20.34
CA THR A 614 15.92 -7.14 21.36
C THR A 614 17.29 -7.12 22.00
N TRP A 615 17.32 -7.22 23.34
CA TRP A 615 18.54 -7.20 24.13
C TRP A 615 19.00 -8.62 24.43
N SER A 616 20.33 -8.84 24.42
CA SER A 616 20.90 -10.07 24.95
C SER A 616 20.55 -10.24 26.42
N TYR A 617 20.53 -11.48 26.90
CA TYR A 617 20.05 -11.76 28.26
C TYR A 617 20.89 -11.07 29.36
N ASP A 618 22.20 -10.91 29.12
CA ASP A 618 23.13 -10.16 29.98
C ASP A 618 23.16 -8.65 29.72
N GLY A 619 22.37 -8.18 28.75
CA GLY A 619 22.27 -6.78 28.34
C GLY A 619 23.52 -6.25 27.67
N ARG A 620 24.48 -7.09 27.26
CA ARG A 620 25.70 -6.61 26.57
C ARG A 620 25.40 -6.16 25.15
N PHE A 621 24.51 -6.82 24.42
CA PHE A 621 24.20 -6.48 23.04
C PHE A 621 22.74 -6.07 22.88
N LEU A 622 22.49 -5.13 21.97
CA LEU A 622 21.17 -4.82 21.43
C LEU A 622 21.19 -5.16 19.94
N ALA A 623 20.25 -6.02 19.51
CA ALA A 623 20.00 -6.31 18.11
C ALA A 623 18.72 -5.59 17.65
N TYR A 624 18.69 -5.18 16.39
CA TYR A 624 17.48 -4.68 15.75
C TYR A 624 17.52 -4.95 14.25
N LEU A 625 16.35 -4.93 13.62
CA LEU A 625 16.21 -5.10 12.18
C LEU A 625 16.20 -3.74 11.49
N VAL A 626 16.78 -3.69 10.30
CA VAL A 626 16.71 -2.54 9.41
C VAL A 626 16.27 -3.03 8.05
N THR A 627 15.23 -2.41 7.48
CA THR A 627 14.85 -2.63 6.09
C THR A 627 15.84 -1.90 5.18
N ASP A 628 16.46 -2.62 4.25
CA ASP A 628 17.26 -2.04 3.18
C ASP A 628 16.33 -1.26 2.25
N ASP A 629 16.37 0.05 2.41
CA ASP A 629 15.56 0.99 1.68
C ASP A 629 16.27 1.53 0.45
N ARG A 630 17.46 0.99 0.09
CA ARG A 630 18.20 1.43 -1.10
C ARG A 630 17.47 1.10 -2.41
N PRO A 631 17.71 1.86 -3.48
CA PRO A 631 17.08 1.63 -4.78
C PRO A 631 17.26 0.19 -5.29
N GLY A 632 16.20 -0.37 -5.89
CA GLY A 632 16.19 -1.71 -6.46
C GLY A 632 16.43 -2.84 -5.46
N GLN A 633 16.34 -2.57 -4.15
CA GLN A 633 16.33 -3.58 -3.11
C GLN A 633 14.88 -3.93 -2.76
N ASN A 634 14.61 -5.21 -2.54
CA ASN A 634 13.27 -5.71 -2.25
C ASN A 634 12.93 -5.59 -0.76
N TYR A 635 13.26 -4.46 -0.12
CA TYR A 635 13.04 -4.25 1.31
C TYR A 635 13.69 -5.33 2.19
N GLN A 636 14.84 -5.86 1.77
CA GLN A 636 15.52 -6.93 2.50
C GLN A 636 15.88 -6.46 3.91
N ARG A 637 15.46 -7.20 4.93
CA ARG A 637 15.73 -6.91 6.33
C ARG A 637 17.04 -7.55 6.75
N TYR A 638 17.93 -6.74 7.33
CA TYR A 638 19.19 -7.20 7.90
C TYR A 638 19.31 -6.82 9.37
N VAL A 639 20.23 -7.49 10.09
CA VAL A 639 20.40 -7.31 11.53
C VAL A 639 21.52 -6.31 11.80
N ARG A 640 21.22 -5.30 12.62
CA ARG A 640 22.20 -4.41 13.25
C ARG A 640 22.41 -4.80 14.70
N LEU A 641 23.62 -4.58 15.18
CA LEU A 641 24.07 -4.92 16.53
C LEU A 641 24.77 -3.71 17.16
N ILE A 642 24.54 -3.53 18.45
CA ILE A 642 25.19 -2.52 19.28
C ILE A 642 25.82 -3.20 20.47
N ASP A 643 27.12 -2.97 20.69
CA ASP A 643 27.79 -3.35 21.93
C ASP A 643 27.56 -2.28 23.01
N LEU A 644 26.78 -2.64 24.02
CA LEU A 644 26.40 -1.79 25.14
C LEU A 644 27.44 -1.75 26.26
N ASP A 645 28.63 -2.31 26.08
CA ASP A 645 29.79 -1.99 26.93
C ASP A 645 30.15 -0.49 26.86
N CYS A 646 29.71 0.17 25.77
CA CYS A 646 29.74 1.63 25.61
C CYS A 646 28.98 2.42 26.69
N ARG A 647 28.17 1.75 27.52
CA ARG A 647 27.58 2.33 28.73
C ARG A 647 28.63 2.99 29.64
N THR A 648 29.90 2.63 29.48
CA THR A 648 31.01 3.26 30.22
C THR A 648 31.84 4.25 29.40
N SER A 649 31.82 4.19 28.06
CA SER A 649 32.72 4.96 27.18
C SER A 649 32.09 6.16 26.45
N ASN A 650 30.76 6.33 26.50
CA ASN A 650 29.97 7.40 25.86
C ASN A 650 29.74 7.30 24.35
N GLU A 651 30.32 6.34 23.64
CA GLU A 651 30.08 6.17 22.20
C GLU A 651 29.82 4.69 21.90
N CYS A 652 28.60 4.39 21.43
CA CYS A 652 28.20 3.05 21.05
C CYS A 652 28.43 2.87 19.55
N SER A 653 29.25 1.89 19.19
CA SER A 653 29.44 1.50 17.79
C SER A 653 28.32 0.55 17.38
N VAL A 654 27.63 0.91 16.29
CA VAL A 654 26.71 0.04 15.57
C VAL A 654 27.50 -0.74 14.52
N PHE A 655 27.23 -2.04 14.37
CA PHE A 655 27.77 -2.85 13.28
C PHE A 655 26.68 -3.73 12.65
N SER A 656 26.86 -4.09 11.38
CA SER A 656 25.96 -5.03 10.70
C SER A 656 26.38 -6.47 10.94
N ALA A 657 25.41 -7.34 11.15
CA ALA A 657 25.60 -8.77 11.01
C ALA A 657 25.67 -9.16 9.52
N GLU A 658 26.47 -10.18 9.20
CA GLU A 658 26.51 -10.80 7.88
C GLU A 658 25.30 -11.72 7.69
N THR A 659 24.22 -11.19 7.11
CA THR A 659 22.97 -11.95 6.85
C THR A 659 22.84 -12.48 5.42
N GLY A 660 23.77 -12.11 4.53
CA GLY A 660 23.69 -12.46 3.10
C GLY A 660 22.48 -11.83 2.42
N ASN A 661 21.79 -12.61 1.57
CA ASN A 661 20.58 -12.18 0.85
C ASN A 661 19.29 -12.66 1.55
N GLN A 662 19.38 -12.99 2.84
CA GLN A 662 18.23 -13.45 3.62
C GLN A 662 17.47 -12.26 4.17
N ASP A 663 16.14 -12.31 4.06
CA ASP A 663 15.23 -11.36 4.67
C ASP A 663 14.82 -11.89 6.05
N LEU A 664 15.36 -11.28 7.11
CA LEU A 664 15.21 -11.80 8.49
C LEU A 664 14.17 -11.01 9.30
N PHE A 665 13.47 -11.71 10.18
CA PHE A 665 12.50 -11.17 11.12
C PHE A 665 12.42 -12.00 12.41
N GLY A 666 11.71 -11.50 13.42
CA GLY A 666 11.47 -12.25 14.64
C GLY A 666 12.74 -12.63 15.43
N LEU A 667 13.48 -11.61 15.90
CA LEU A 667 14.76 -11.81 16.60
C LEU A 667 14.55 -12.25 18.05
N GLU A 668 15.19 -13.35 18.46
CA GLU A 668 15.19 -13.81 19.86
C GLU A 668 16.59 -14.29 20.30
N TRP A 669 17.10 -13.72 21.39
CA TRP A 669 18.41 -14.09 21.94
C TRP A 669 18.36 -15.39 22.73
N SER A 670 19.40 -16.21 22.58
CA SER A 670 19.62 -17.37 23.45
C SER A 670 19.81 -16.90 24.90
N PRO A 671 19.25 -17.61 25.90
CA PRO A 671 19.41 -17.24 27.30
C PRO A 671 20.83 -17.48 27.83
N ASN A 672 21.67 -18.23 27.11
CA ASN A 672 22.96 -18.71 27.62
C ASN A 672 24.19 -18.10 26.95
N ASP A 673 24.04 -17.50 25.77
CA ASP A 673 25.14 -16.95 24.99
C ASP A 673 24.63 -16.01 23.89
N TYR A 674 25.54 -15.52 23.04
CA TYR A 674 25.26 -14.54 21.98
C TYR A 674 24.85 -15.20 20.66
N ARG A 675 24.04 -16.25 20.74
CA ARG A 675 23.30 -16.76 19.57
C ARG A 675 21.94 -16.08 19.51
N LEU A 676 21.53 -15.71 18.30
CA LEU A 676 20.26 -15.05 18.01
C LEU A 676 19.51 -15.90 16.99
N SER A 677 18.30 -16.35 17.32
CA SER A 677 17.42 -16.96 16.33
C SER A 677 16.65 -15.89 15.59
N ALA A 678 16.42 -16.12 14.30
CA ALA A 678 15.58 -15.31 13.45
C ALA A 678 14.76 -16.26 12.56
N VAL A 679 13.58 -15.81 12.14
CA VAL A 679 12.85 -16.44 11.04
C VAL A 679 13.18 -15.63 9.78
N GLY A 680 13.24 -16.24 8.61
CA GLY A 680 13.53 -15.51 7.39
C GLY A 680 13.24 -16.30 6.14
N ALA A 681 13.40 -15.68 4.98
CA ALA A 681 13.35 -16.37 3.69
C ALA A 681 14.37 -15.77 2.73
N SER A 682 14.74 -16.53 1.70
CA SER A 682 15.36 -15.90 0.54
C SER A 682 14.30 -15.17 -0.27
N HIS A 683 14.67 -14.07 -0.93
CA HIS A 683 13.70 -13.31 -1.73
C HIS A 683 12.97 -14.15 -2.80
N ALA A 684 13.63 -15.17 -3.37
CA ALA A 684 13.00 -16.08 -4.32
C ALA A 684 11.87 -16.92 -3.69
N GLU A 685 11.94 -17.16 -2.38
CA GLU A 685 11.02 -17.99 -1.60
C GLU A 685 9.94 -17.19 -0.87
N GLU A 686 10.11 -15.87 -0.66
CA GLU A 686 9.07 -14.99 -0.08
C GLU A 686 7.74 -15.12 -0.85
N THR A 687 7.80 -15.27 -2.17
CA THR A 687 6.60 -15.43 -3.01
C THR A 687 5.81 -16.71 -2.72
N SER A 688 6.43 -17.72 -2.10
CA SER A 688 5.74 -18.96 -1.71
C SER A 688 5.18 -18.91 -0.29
N GLY A 689 5.48 -17.86 0.50
CA GLY A 689 5.10 -17.77 1.92
C GLY A 689 5.85 -18.77 2.82
N SER A 690 6.88 -19.42 2.29
CA SER A 690 7.75 -20.35 3.02
C SER A 690 8.87 -19.57 3.67
N SER A 691 9.13 -19.84 4.94
CA SER A 691 10.26 -19.31 5.69
C SER A 691 11.12 -20.45 6.24
N ASP A 692 12.27 -20.08 6.78
CA ASP A 692 13.21 -20.92 7.49
C ASP A 692 13.57 -20.28 8.83
N ILE A 693 14.09 -21.08 9.75
CA ILE A 693 14.70 -20.58 10.99
C ILE A 693 16.20 -20.48 10.78
N PHE A 694 16.72 -19.31 11.05
CA PHE A 694 18.14 -19.00 11.00
C PHE A 694 18.71 -18.83 12.39
N LEU A 695 19.97 -19.22 12.55
CA LEU A 695 20.78 -19.01 13.73
C LEU A 695 21.94 -18.07 13.40
N LEU A 696 21.91 -16.88 13.96
CA LEU A 696 23.01 -15.92 13.90
C LEU A 696 23.90 -16.09 15.14
N THR A 697 25.14 -16.54 14.95
CA THR A 697 26.11 -16.67 16.05
C THR A 697 27.04 -15.46 16.07
N LEU A 698 27.09 -14.75 17.20
CA LEU A 698 27.99 -13.60 17.40
C LEU A 698 29.20 -13.98 18.26
N ASN A 699 30.40 -13.71 17.75
CA ASN A 699 31.61 -13.69 18.57
C ASN A 699 31.77 -12.31 19.22
N ALA A 700 31.47 -12.22 20.51
CA ALA A 700 31.48 -10.97 21.26
C ALA A 700 32.86 -10.31 21.45
N GLU A 701 33.96 -10.99 21.10
CA GLU A 701 35.31 -10.42 21.18
C GLU A 701 35.77 -9.87 19.82
N THR A 702 35.32 -10.47 18.71
CA THR A 702 35.75 -10.09 17.36
C THR A 702 34.68 -9.36 16.56
N TYR A 703 33.45 -9.30 17.07
CA TYR A 703 32.25 -8.79 16.39
C TYR A 703 31.93 -9.51 15.08
N GLN A 704 32.49 -10.70 14.87
CA GLN A 704 32.19 -11.53 13.72
C GLN A 704 30.88 -12.28 13.94
N THR A 705 30.06 -12.33 12.89
CA THR A 705 28.79 -13.03 12.90
C THR A 705 28.77 -14.14 11.86
N GLU A 706 28.09 -15.23 12.15
CA GLU A 706 27.86 -16.35 11.22
C GLU A 706 26.36 -16.69 11.19
N LEU A 707 25.75 -16.66 10.01
CA LEU A 707 24.34 -17.03 9.81
C LEU A 707 24.25 -18.47 9.30
N THR A 708 23.50 -19.31 9.99
CA THR A 708 23.23 -20.72 9.62
C THR A 708 21.73 -20.91 9.40
N ASN A 709 21.31 -21.47 8.26
CA ASN A 709 19.93 -21.91 8.06
C ASN A 709 19.73 -23.26 8.78
N LEU A 710 18.80 -23.35 9.72
CA LEU A 710 18.59 -24.54 10.52
C LEU A 710 17.58 -25.52 9.92
N THR A 711 16.57 -25.06 9.18
CA THR A 711 15.39 -25.88 8.89
C THR A 711 15.30 -26.35 7.45
N LEU A 712 15.88 -25.62 6.49
CA LEU A 712 15.87 -25.96 5.05
C LEU A 712 14.49 -26.47 4.56
N SER A 713 13.39 -25.93 5.09
CA SER A 713 12.06 -26.55 4.99
C SER A 713 11.06 -25.59 4.38
N PRO A 714 10.28 -26.00 3.36
CA PRO A 714 9.23 -25.16 2.77
C PRO A 714 8.03 -24.94 3.70
N SER A 715 8.08 -25.40 4.95
CA SER A 715 6.93 -25.64 5.81
C SER A 715 6.87 -24.77 7.07
N ILE A 716 7.72 -23.75 7.19
CA ILE A 716 7.63 -22.76 8.26
C ILE A 716 6.90 -21.54 7.73
N ASN A 717 5.85 -21.15 8.45
CA ASN A 717 5.10 -19.95 8.15
C ASN A 717 5.91 -18.71 8.59
N ASP A 718 5.76 -17.62 7.85
CA ASP A 718 6.40 -16.31 8.05
C ASP A 718 6.11 -15.62 9.39
N LEU A 719 5.29 -16.22 10.27
CA LEU A 719 5.02 -15.69 11.60
C LEU A 719 5.36 -16.69 12.72
N ALA A 720 5.98 -17.83 12.41
CA ALA A 720 6.32 -18.86 13.39
C ALA A 720 7.65 -18.55 14.10
N LEU A 721 7.62 -17.65 15.10
CA LEU A 721 8.79 -17.33 15.91
C LEU A 721 9.41 -18.59 16.55
N ALA A 722 10.72 -18.72 16.40
CA ALA A 722 11.51 -19.71 17.13
C ALA A 722 11.79 -19.20 18.55
N ILE A 723 11.54 -20.05 19.53
CA ILE A 723 11.75 -19.71 20.94
C ILE A 723 12.80 -20.63 21.59
N TRP A 724 13.52 -20.06 22.55
CA TRP A 724 14.52 -20.78 23.33
C TRP A 724 13.91 -21.34 24.63
N PRO A 725 14.05 -22.64 24.89
CA PRO A 725 13.95 -23.16 26.25
C PRO A 725 15.02 -22.52 27.14
N SER A 726 14.79 -22.55 28.45
CA SER A 726 15.70 -22.01 29.47
C SER A 726 17.12 -22.62 29.42
N ASP A 727 17.27 -23.82 28.87
CA ASP A 727 18.57 -24.47 28.70
C ASP A 727 19.36 -23.96 27.49
N GLY A 728 18.74 -23.15 26.61
CA GLY A 728 19.34 -22.54 25.42
C GLY A 728 19.99 -23.53 24.45
N ARG A 729 19.62 -24.81 24.47
CA ARG A 729 20.27 -25.86 23.67
C ARG A 729 19.50 -26.24 22.41
N THR A 730 18.22 -25.98 22.38
CA THR A 730 17.34 -26.28 21.26
C THR A 730 16.48 -25.07 20.94
N LEU A 731 15.82 -25.11 19.78
CA LEU A 731 14.73 -24.19 19.44
C LEU A 731 13.43 -24.97 19.40
N LEU A 732 12.34 -24.32 19.79
CA LEU A 732 10.96 -24.77 19.58
C LEU A 732 10.25 -23.80 18.66
N TYR A 733 9.42 -24.30 17.76
CA TYR A 733 8.69 -23.48 16.79
C TYR A 733 7.49 -24.25 16.22
N ALA A 734 6.53 -23.51 15.67
CA ALA A 734 5.45 -24.08 14.89
C ALA A 734 5.96 -24.49 13.49
N CYS A 735 5.63 -25.70 13.07
CA CYS A 735 6.02 -26.23 11.76
C CYS A 735 4.83 -26.91 11.08
N GLU A 736 4.78 -26.87 9.75
CA GLU A 736 3.81 -27.63 8.97
C GLU A 736 4.42 -28.99 8.58
N THR A 737 3.65 -30.07 8.76
CA THR A 737 4.12 -31.45 8.52
C THR A 737 3.54 -32.08 7.24
N GLY A 738 2.96 -31.26 6.35
CA GLY A 738 2.69 -31.61 4.95
C GLY A 738 1.32 -32.23 4.64
N GLU A 739 0.43 -32.39 5.61
CA GLU A 739 -0.96 -32.84 5.38
C GLU A 739 -2.02 -32.05 6.16
N THR A 740 -1.62 -31.04 6.94
CA THR A 740 -2.54 -30.21 7.72
C THR A 740 -3.14 -29.11 6.85
N ALA A 741 -4.45 -28.85 6.96
CA ALA A 741 -5.05 -27.66 6.37
C ALA A 741 -4.47 -26.33 6.95
N ILE A 742 -4.84 -25.17 6.42
CA ILE A 742 -4.34 -23.86 6.89
C ILE A 742 -4.55 -23.63 8.39
N ASN A 743 -3.55 -23.13 9.11
CA ASN A 743 -3.62 -22.85 10.55
C ASN A 743 -3.71 -24.09 11.48
N GLU A 744 -3.30 -25.30 11.06
CA GLU A 744 -2.80 -26.26 12.06
C GLU A 744 -1.33 -26.48 11.86
N TYR A 745 -0.65 -26.39 12.99
CA TYR A 745 0.78 -26.52 13.10
C TYR A 745 1.09 -27.72 14.00
N SER A 746 2.26 -28.29 13.81
CA SER A 746 2.92 -29.15 14.78
C SER A 746 3.90 -28.31 15.61
N LEU A 747 4.28 -28.79 16.79
CA LEU A 747 5.42 -28.26 17.51
C LEU A 747 6.66 -29.03 17.05
N CYS A 748 7.59 -28.35 16.40
CA CYS A 748 8.90 -28.89 16.07
C CYS A 748 9.96 -28.44 17.06
N THR A 749 11.03 -29.22 17.14
CA THR A 749 12.29 -28.82 17.76
C THR A 749 13.45 -28.99 16.81
N ASN A 750 14.42 -28.09 16.90
CA ASN A 750 15.70 -28.20 16.22
C ASN A 750 16.83 -28.15 17.27
N ASP A 751 17.76 -29.10 17.22
CA ASP A 751 18.90 -29.21 18.13
C ASP A 751 20.11 -28.36 17.70
N LEU A 752 19.84 -27.29 16.95
CA LEU A 752 20.79 -26.38 16.31
C LEU A 752 21.64 -27.08 15.26
N THR A 753 21.06 -28.10 14.61
CA THR A 753 21.65 -28.83 13.51
C THR A 753 20.85 -28.54 12.24
N GLU A 754 21.56 -28.16 11.18
CA GLU A 754 20.98 -27.88 9.86
C GLU A 754 20.19 -29.08 9.31
N GLY A 755 18.96 -28.80 8.85
CA GLY A 755 18.03 -29.73 8.22
C GLY A 755 17.50 -30.85 9.12
N LYS A 756 17.63 -30.72 10.45
CA LYS A 756 17.25 -31.77 11.40
C LYS A 756 16.20 -31.29 12.39
N ASP A 757 14.96 -31.46 11.97
CA ASP A 757 13.78 -31.04 12.70
C ASP A 757 13.01 -32.26 13.22
N ASP A 758 12.73 -32.28 14.52
CA ASP A 758 11.97 -33.34 15.17
C ASP A 758 10.58 -32.82 15.57
N VAL A 759 9.52 -33.50 15.13
CA VAL A 759 8.15 -33.18 15.57
C VAL A 759 7.95 -33.69 17.00
N VAL A 760 7.77 -32.76 17.94
CA VAL A 760 7.55 -33.05 19.36
C VAL A 760 6.06 -33.24 19.66
N ILE A 761 5.21 -32.39 19.08
CA ILE A 761 3.75 -32.47 19.20
C ILE A 761 3.16 -32.43 17.79
N SER A 762 2.37 -33.44 17.43
CA SER A 762 1.84 -33.60 16.07
C SER A 762 0.72 -32.62 15.71
N SER A 763 0.11 -31.96 16.69
CA SER A 763 -0.97 -31.00 16.46
C SER A 763 -1.06 -30.02 17.64
N LEU A 764 -0.78 -28.75 17.33
CA LEU A 764 -1.04 -27.60 18.17
C LEU A 764 -2.51 -27.16 18.02
N PRO A 765 -3.03 -26.38 18.98
CA PRO A 765 -4.33 -25.73 18.82
C PRO A 765 -4.40 -24.94 17.53
N TRP A 766 -5.60 -24.87 16.95
CA TRP A 766 -5.84 -24.11 15.73
C TRP A 766 -5.29 -22.68 15.85
N ASN A 767 -4.52 -22.26 14.85
CA ASN A 767 -3.85 -20.97 14.71
C ASN A 767 -2.79 -20.63 15.78
N MET A 768 -2.33 -21.60 16.60
CA MET A 768 -1.20 -21.41 17.52
C MET A 768 0.13 -21.56 16.76
N ARG A 769 0.51 -20.54 15.98
CA ARG A 769 1.76 -20.50 15.20
C ARG A 769 2.92 -19.78 15.89
N ALA A 770 2.60 -18.85 16.78
CA ALA A 770 3.58 -18.14 17.57
C ALA A 770 3.16 -18.16 19.03
N PHE A 771 4.10 -18.48 19.88
CA PHE A 771 3.83 -18.72 21.28
C PHE A 771 5.06 -18.43 22.12
N HIS A 772 4.84 -18.19 23.40
CA HIS A 772 5.89 -18.20 24.40
C HIS A 772 5.91 -19.54 25.14
N LEU A 773 7.10 -19.97 25.57
CA LEU A 773 7.25 -21.13 26.44
C LEU A 773 7.23 -20.69 27.90
N VAL A 774 6.30 -21.24 28.67
CA VAL A 774 6.10 -20.90 30.07
C VAL A 774 6.42 -22.11 30.94
N ASN A 775 7.39 -21.97 31.85
CA ASN A 775 7.77 -23.00 32.82
C ASN A 775 8.08 -24.38 32.20
N GLU A 776 8.56 -24.40 30.96
CA GLU A 776 8.84 -25.62 30.19
C GLU A 776 7.63 -26.57 30.09
N LYS A 777 6.41 -26.03 30.30
CA LYS A 777 5.19 -26.81 30.49
C LYS A 777 4.05 -26.31 29.62
N TYR A 778 3.89 -25.00 29.47
CA TYR A 778 2.81 -24.42 28.68
C TYR A 778 3.35 -23.66 27.48
N LEU A 779 2.64 -23.72 26.36
CA LEU A 779 2.75 -22.73 25.30
C LEU A 779 1.65 -21.70 25.50
N LEU A 780 1.99 -20.42 25.57
CA LEU A 780 1.05 -19.31 25.61
C LEU A 780 0.98 -18.70 24.22
N ASP A 781 -0.22 -18.50 23.65
CA ASP A 781 -0.37 -17.75 22.39
C ASP A 781 0.36 -16.40 22.47
N TRP A 782 1.23 -16.08 21.51
CA TRP A 782 1.89 -14.77 21.45
C TRP A 782 0.87 -13.67 21.11
N ASN A 783 0.01 -13.96 20.13
CA ASN A 783 -1.10 -13.12 19.70
C ASN A 783 -2.43 -13.86 19.95
N PRO A 784 -3.49 -13.16 20.39
CA PRO A 784 -4.78 -13.78 20.61
C PRO A 784 -5.38 -14.29 19.30
N VAL A 785 -6.09 -15.41 19.39
CA VAL A 785 -6.76 -16.02 18.25
C VAL A 785 -8.19 -15.51 18.16
N MET A 786 -8.57 -14.96 17.01
CA MET A 786 -9.95 -14.57 16.73
C MET A 786 -10.74 -15.77 16.22
N TYR A 787 -11.89 -16.04 16.83
CA TYR A 787 -12.86 -17.02 16.37
C TYR A 787 -14.28 -16.52 16.65
N ASN A 788 -15.14 -16.49 15.61
CA ASN A 788 -16.52 -15.99 15.71
C ASN A 788 -16.66 -14.59 16.35
N GLY A 789 -15.74 -13.69 16.02
CA GLY A 789 -15.73 -12.32 16.54
C GLY A 789 -15.34 -12.20 18.01
N ILE A 790 -14.78 -13.26 18.61
CA ILE A 790 -14.21 -13.28 19.96
C ILE A 790 -12.72 -13.52 19.82
N TYR A 791 -11.91 -12.68 20.45
CA TYR A 791 -10.50 -12.95 20.65
C TYR A 791 -10.31 -13.82 21.90
N SER A 792 -9.46 -14.83 21.81
CA SER A 792 -9.11 -15.71 22.92
C SER A 792 -7.59 -15.77 23.08
N LEU A 793 -7.11 -15.50 24.29
CA LEU A 793 -5.73 -15.76 24.70
C LEU A 793 -5.69 -17.13 25.38
N ARG A 794 -4.87 -18.07 24.87
CA ARG A 794 -4.91 -19.46 25.31
C ARG A 794 -3.55 -19.97 25.75
N THR A 795 -3.57 -21.00 26.58
CA THR A 795 -2.41 -21.83 26.90
C THR A 795 -2.62 -23.26 26.43
N TYR A 796 -1.53 -23.93 26.07
CA TYR A 796 -1.48 -25.33 25.68
C TYR A 796 -0.50 -26.08 26.59
N ASP A 797 -0.98 -27.03 27.37
CA ASP A 797 -0.16 -27.84 28.27
C ASP A 797 0.54 -28.96 27.48
N LEU A 798 1.87 -28.90 27.41
CA LEU A 798 2.71 -29.84 26.65
C LEU A 798 2.68 -31.27 27.18
N GLN A 799 2.29 -31.48 28.44
CA GLN A 799 2.25 -32.81 29.06
C GLN A 799 0.90 -33.49 28.86
N THR A 800 -0.19 -32.72 28.96
CA THR A 800 -1.56 -33.24 28.88
C THR A 800 -2.19 -33.09 27.50
N GLY A 801 -1.64 -32.21 26.66
CA GLY A 801 -2.22 -31.82 25.37
C GLY A 801 -3.51 -31.01 25.50
N GLN A 802 -3.82 -30.48 26.69
CA GLN A 802 -5.03 -29.70 26.93
C GLN A 802 -4.81 -28.22 26.60
N THR A 803 -5.79 -27.62 25.95
CA THR A 803 -5.84 -26.16 25.74
C THR A 803 -6.75 -25.54 26.79
N ASN A 804 -6.28 -24.49 27.46
CA ASN A 804 -7.08 -23.68 28.36
C ASN A 804 -7.18 -22.27 27.81
N VAL A 805 -8.37 -21.69 27.86
CA VAL A 805 -8.55 -20.28 27.53
C VAL A 805 -8.26 -19.46 28.78
N LEU A 806 -7.23 -18.61 28.72
CA LEU A 806 -6.91 -17.69 29.81
C LEU A 806 -7.91 -16.55 29.83
N PHE A 807 -8.25 -16.03 28.65
CA PHE A 807 -9.04 -14.82 28.53
C PHE A 807 -9.81 -14.75 27.19
N GLU A 808 -11.03 -14.18 27.20
CA GLU A 808 -11.81 -13.90 25.98
C GLU A 808 -12.45 -12.50 25.99
N TRP A 809 -12.51 -11.83 24.83
CA TRP A 809 -13.19 -10.55 24.68
C TRP A 809 -13.75 -10.36 23.25
N PRO A 810 -14.81 -9.55 23.07
CA PRO A 810 -15.38 -9.31 21.75
C PRO A 810 -14.43 -8.47 20.88
N SER A 811 -14.45 -8.72 19.57
CA SER A 811 -13.73 -7.92 18.56
C SER A 811 -14.45 -6.60 18.28
N SER A 812 -14.37 -5.63 19.20
CA SER A 812 -14.85 -4.25 18.94
C SER A 812 -13.88 -3.43 18.09
N GLY A 813 -12.67 -3.93 17.85
CA GLY A 813 -11.64 -3.30 17.04
C GLY A 813 -10.49 -4.26 16.69
N LYS A 814 -9.57 -3.79 15.84
CA LYS A 814 -8.26 -4.43 15.64
C LYS A 814 -7.33 -3.86 16.70
N HIS A 815 -7.09 -4.61 17.77
CA HIS A 815 -6.10 -4.25 18.78
C HIS A 815 -4.97 -5.27 18.71
N TRP A 816 -3.75 -4.76 18.55
CA TRP A 816 -2.55 -5.56 18.75
C TRP A 816 -2.42 -5.83 20.25
N VAL A 817 -2.34 -7.10 20.64
CA VAL A 817 -2.23 -7.49 22.04
C VAL A 817 -0.86 -8.07 22.27
N GLU A 818 -0.01 -7.33 22.97
CA GLU A 818 1.28 -7.82 23.38
C GLU A 818 1.15 -8.62 24.68
N THR A 819 1.85 -9.74 24.75
CA THR A 819 1.94 -10.56 25.95
C THR A 819 3.39 -10.67 26.40
N THR A 820 3.59 -10.68 27.71
CA THR A 820 4.91 -10.85 28.32
C THR A 820 4.81 -11.73 29.57
N ILE A 821 5.82 -12.56 29.82
CA ILE A 821 5.77 -13.59 30.86
C ILE A 821 6.80 -13.32 31.95
N SER A 822 6.31 -13.46 33.18
CA SER A 822 7.14 -13.38 34.38
C SER A 822 8.27 -14.42 34.37
N PRO A 823 9.44 -14.14 34.99
CA PRO A 823 10.57 -15.07 34.97
C PRO A 823 10.29 -16.40 35.67
N ASP A 824 9.33 -16.44 36.59
CA ASP A 824 8.86 -17.64 37.27
C ASP A 824 7.74 -18.38 36.51
N GLY A 825 7.33 -17.85 35.35
CA GLY A 825 6.31 -18.38 34.46
C GLY A 825 4.93 -18.54 35.08
N PHE A 826 4.61 -17.84 36.18
CA PHE A 826 3.27 -17.93 36.79
C PHE A 826 2.31 -16.85 36.31
N TRP A 827 2.83 -15.75 35.79
CA TRP A 827 2.08 -14.56 35.42
C TRP A 827 2.31 -14.13 33.97
N VAL A 828 1.23 -13.74 33.30
CA VAL A 828 1.22 -13.06 32.00
C VAL A 828 0.83 -11.61 32.22
N GLY A 829 1.61 -10.67 31.72
CA GLY A 829 1.22 -9.25 31.58
C GLY A 829 0.74 -9.00 30.16
N THR A 830 -0.35 -8.26 29.99
CA THR A 830 -0.88 -7.92 28.66
C THR A 830 -1.71 -6.64 28.70
N VAL A 831 -1.62 -5.82 27.65
CA VAL A 831 -2.43 -4.60 27.49
C VAL A 831 -3.61 -4.90 26.59
N ILE A 832 -4.83 -4.66 27.08
CA ILE A 832 -6.06 -4.83 26.31
C ILE A 832 -6.98 -3.63 26.59
N ASP A 833 -6.99 -2.65 25.69
CA ASP A 833 -7.73 -1.39 25.88
C ASP A 833 -9.23 -1.58 26.05
N ASP A 834 -9.82 -2.47 25.24
CA ASP A 834 -11.24 -2.86 25.31
C ASP A 834 -11.64 -3.42 26.68
N MET A 835 -10.66 -3.83 27.47
CA MET A 835 -10.81 -4.41 28.80
C MET A 835 -10.40 -3.46 29.93
N GLY A 836 -10.10 -2.22 29.56
CA GLY A 836 -9.79 -1.18 30.51
C GLY A 836 -8.33 -1.14 30.91
N GLY A 837 -7.37 -1.71 30.15
CA GLY A 837 -5.94 -1.41 30.29
C GLY A 837 -5.00 -2.61 30.48
N LEU A 838 -3.98 -2.45 31.32
CA LEU A 838 -2.96 -3.46 31.61
C LEU A 838 -3.46 -4.48 32.62
N LEU A 839 -3.53 -5.73 32.18
CA LEU A 839 -3.93 -6.89 32.96
C LEU A 839 -2.73 -7.77 33.30
N VAL A 840 -2.76 -8.36 34.49
CA VAL A 840 -1.90 -9.47 34.87
C VAL A 840 -2.74 -10.70 35.17
N ILE A 841 -2.40 -11.83 34.56
CA ILE A 841 -3.17 -13.07 34.62
C ILE A 841 -2.28 -14.17 35.19
N ASN A 842 -2.74 -14.82 36.26
CA ASN A 842 -2.10 -16.02 36.77
C ASN A 842 -2.45 -17.22 35.89
N ILE A 843 -1.45 -17.89 35.33
CA ILE A 843 -1.65 -18.95 34.33
C ILE A 843 -2.32 -20.19 34.94
N GLU A 844 -2.05 -20.50 36.21
CA GLU A 844 -2.58 -21.70 36.84
C GLU A 844 -3.97 -21.50 37.45
N THR A 845 -4.21 -20.34 38.08
CA THR A 845 -5.48 -20.05 38.77
C THR A 845 -6.49 -19.34 37.88
N LEU A 846 -6.04 -18.78 36.75
CA LEU A 846 -6.81 -17.92 35.85
C LEU A 846 -7.33 -16.63 36.50
N GLU A 847 -6.83 -16.30 37.70
CA GLU A 847 -7.14 -15.02 38.35
C GLU A 847 -6.45 -13.90 37.58
N SER A 848 -7.20 -12.84 37.29
CA SER A 848 -6.69 -11.64 36.63
C SER A 848 -6.78 -10.42 37.55
N VAL A 849 -5.80 -9.54 37.44
CA VAL A 849 -5.69 -8.28 38.18
C VAL A 849 -5.52 -7.15 37.18
N LEU A 850 -6.36 -6.12 37.26
CA LEU A 850 -6.15 -4.88 36.53
C LEU A 850 -5.08 -4.07 37.25
N VAL A 851 -3.92 -3.95 36.62
CA VAL A 851 -2.74 -3.22 37.16
C VAL A 851 -2.86 -1.73 36.89
N MET A 852 -3.27 -1.37 35.67
CA MET A 852 -3.35 0.03 35.24
C MET A 852 -4.53 0.22 34.29
N PRO A 853 -5.37 1.26 34.48
CA PRO A 853 -6.49 1.52 33.60
C PRO A 853 -6.02 2.03 32.22
N SER A 854 -6.82 1.82 31.16
CA SER A 854 -6.51 2.29 29.80
C SER A 854 -6.44 3.82 29.68
N GLU A 855 -7.06 4.54 30.62
CA GLU A 855 -6.96 6.01 30.73
C GLU A 855 -5.53 6.50 31.00
N GLU A 856 -4.65 5.63 31.51
CA GLU A 856 -3.23 5.93 31.74
C GLU A 856 -2.35 5.55 30.53
N ASP A 857 -2.95 5.10 29.43
CA ASP A 857 -2.28 4.76 28.15
C ASP A 857 -1.03 3.86 28.31
N PRO A 858 -1.18 2.67 28.93
CA PRO A 858 -0.08 1.72 29.04
C PRO A 858 0.32 1.21 27.65
N PHE A 859 1.51 1.57 27.19
CA PHE A 859 1.97 1.28 25.84
C PHE A 859 2.90 0.06 25.78
N PHE A 860 3.87 -0.02 26.68
CA PHE A 860 4.89 -1.07 26.68
C PHE A 860 4.97 -1.78 28.03
N VAL A 861 5.12 -3.11 28.01
CA VAL A 861 5.20 -3.94 29.21
C VAL A 861 6.30 -4.98 29.12
N THR A 862 7.03 -5.19 30.22
CA THR A 862 8.07 -6.21 30.32
C THR A 862 8.31 -6.63 31.77
N TRP A 863 8.95 -7.77 32.00
CA TRP A 863 9.28 -8.23 33.34
C TRP A 863 10.76 -8.04 33.66
N VAL A 864 11.06 -7.71 34.92
CA VAL A 864 12.42 -7.72 35.45
C VAL A 864 12.86 -9.17 35.66
N LYS A 865 13.86 -9.60 34.89
CA LYS A 865 14.42 -10.97 34.88
C LYS A 865 15.28 -11.27 36.11
#